data_AF-A0A1Y3XLF7-F1
#
_entry.id   AF-A0A1Y3XLF7-F1
#
_cell.length_a   1.000
_cell.length_b   1.000
_cell.length_c   1.000
_cell.angle_alpha   90.00
_cell.angle_beta   90.00
_cell.angle_gamma   90.00
#
_symmetry.space_group_name_H-M   'P 1'
#
loop_
_entity.id
_entity.type
_entity.pdbx_description
1 polymer ?
#
loop_
_entity_poly.entity_id
_entity_poly.type
_entity_poly.pdbx_seq_one_letter_code
_entity_poly.pdbx_strand_id
1 'polypeptide(L)'
;MAEPMAEQKKAKVETVETVENGKSEVQVMIDGLVEKAQKALQEFLSYDQETIDHIVHEMALAGLDKHQELARMAVEETGRGVYEDKVIKNMFATEYIWHNIKKEKTAGILEENDMEGYVEVAEPVGVICGVTPTTNPTSTTLFKCLIAVKTRNPIIFGFHPSAQKCSAEAARIVYEAAVKAGAPENCIQWIDKPSIDATGALMNHPGVATILATGGPGMVKAAYSCGKPALGVGAGNVPCFIEKTADLHRACTDLMMSKTFDNGMICASEQAVIVAKELTKDFEEYMKKNNCYFLNPEEVEKLTKYMFPDPNKGVFAPVVGKSANWIAEQAGLKVPEKTKILIAPLPEPSEQYPLSKEKLSPVLAYFVAKDNEQGFAYANKMLELGGLGHSAVIHTGDMKVADEYGIAMRVGRIIVNSPSSQGAIGDIYNTNTPSLTLGCGSYGKNSVSQNVTTVNLVNKKRIAKRRVNMQWFKVPPKIYFEEDSIQYLEKMEGISRAFIVTDPVMVQLGNVDKILHYLRKREQYCHSEIYSDVESDPSVECIMRGVDAMRAFNPDVIIAIGGGSAIDAAKGMWLFYEHPETSFDGLRQRFLDIRKRAFKFPKLGAKTKLVAIPTTSGTGSEVTSFSVITDKKNGNIKYPLADYALTPDVAIIDPQFTRSMPKSIVADTGLDVLTHAIEAYVSVMASDYTDGLALQATEMVFHYLQASYNGDNLAREKMHNASCIAGMAFTNAFLGLNHSMAHKLGGEFHIPHGRANAILLPYVIAYNATRPSKFAAFPKYKEYIADERYAKLAWRCGLCNVGTETQTAVNSLIEAVRNLMKATDRPMTIRDCGISEEEFLAKVDELSYKAFEDQCTTANPVYPLVSEIKELYLKAYYGN
;
A
#
# COMPACT_ATOMS: atom_id res chain seq x y z
N MET A 1 65.49 -17.33 45.74
CA MET A 1 65.86 -16.05 45.10
C MET A 1 66.93 -16.34 44.06
N ALA A 2 66.54 -16.31 42.79
CA ALA A 2 67.43 -16.19 41.64
C ALA A 2 66.55 -15.68 40.48
N GLU A 3 66.89 -14.51 39.95
CA GLU A 3 66.20 -13.81 38.86
C GLU A 3 66.76 -14.22 37.48
N PRO A 4 66.09 -13.82 36.36
CA PRO A 4 65.99 -14.61 35.13
C PRO A 4 66.94 -14.16 34.00
N MET A 5 67.07 -14.98 32.96
CA MET A 5 67.55 -14.54 31.64
C MET A 5 66.61 -15.03 30.53
N ALA A 6 66.20 -14.07 29.71
CA ALA A 6 65.45 -14.24 28.48
C ALA A 6 66.39 -14.44 27.29
N GLU A 7 66.01 -15.25 26.31
CA GLU A 7 66.40 -15.04 24.91
C GLU A 7 65.40 -15.68 23.94
N GLN A 8 64.74 -14.84 23.15
CA GLN A 8 63.79 -15.21 22.10
C GLN A 8 64.53 -15.61 20.82
N LYS A 9 64.27 -16.82 20.31
CA LYS A 9 64.57 -17.20 18.93
C LYS A 9 63.45 -16.69 18.01
N LYS A 10 63.75 -15.68 17.18
CA LYS A 10 62.92 -15.29 16.03
C LYS A 10 63.08 -16.32 14.90
N ALA A 11 62.00 -17.00 14.53
CA ALA A 11 61.91 -17.78 13.31
C ALA A 11 61.53 -16.88 12.12
N LYS A 12 62.12 -17.18 10.96
CA LYS A 12 62.04 -16.44 9.70
C LYS A 12 60.60 -16.34 9.18
N VAL A 13 60.22 -15.12 8.77
CA VAL A 13 59.03 -14.84 7.97
C VAL A 13 59.43 -15.01 6.49
N GLU A 14 58.77 -15.93 5.80
CA GLU A 14 58.86 -16.04 4.34
C GLU A 14 58.15 -14.83 3.70
N THR A 15 58.90 -14.10 2.90
CA THR A 15 58.44 -12.97 2.09
C THR A 15 57.57 -13.47 0.94
N VAL A 16 56.31 -13.06 0.93
CA VAL A 16 55.39 -13.22 -0.21
C VAL A 16 55.81 -12.28 -1.32
N GLU A 17 56.05 -12.83 -2.52
CA GLU A 17 56.36 -12.10 -3.73
C GLU A 17 55.20 -11.15 -4.11
N THR A 18 55.53 -9.89 -4.34
CA THR A 18 54.63 -8.86 -4.83
C THR A 18 54.34 -9.09 -6.31
N VAL A 19 53.09 -9.46 -6.64
CA VAL A 19 52.58 -9.46 -8.03
C VAL A 19 51.98 -8.09 -8.35
N GLU A 20 52.27 -7.59 -9.55
CA GLU A 20 52.00 -6.24 -10.06
C GLU A 20 50.56 -5.74 -9.78
N ASN A 21 50.44 -4.44 -9.42
CA ASN A 21 49.23 -3.66 -9.07
C ASN A 21 48.78 -3.60 -7.59
N GLY A 22 49.53 -4.13 -6.62
CA GLY A 22 49.25 -3.88 -5.19
C GLY A 22 47.94 -4.49 -4.65
N LYS A 23 47.29 -5.34 -5.44
CA LYS A 23 46.15 -6.17 -5.04
C LYS A 23 46.65 -7.53 -4.54
N SER A 24 46.01 -8.10 -3.52
CA SER A 24 46.32 -9.46 -3.08
C SER A 24 45.92 -10.49 -4.14
N GLU A 25 46.57 -11.67 -4.15
CA GLU A 25 46.22 -12.77 -5.05
C GLU A 25 44.73 -13.14 -4.99
N VAL A 26 44.15 -13.08 -3.78
CA VAL A 26 42.71 -13.32 -3.54
C VAL A 26 41.86 -12.29 -4.29
N GLN A 27 42.23 -11.01 -4.24
CA GLN A 27 41.47 -9.96 -4.91
C GLN A 27 41.52 -10.12 -6.43
N VAL A 28 42.70 -10.44 -6.99
CA VAL A 28 42.85 -10.69 -8.45
C VAL A 28 41.98 -11.85 -8.91
N MET A 29 41.95 -12.94 -8.14
CA MET A 29 41.08 -14.10 -8.43
C MET A 29 39.60 -13.71 -8.42
N ILE A 30 39.13 -13.02 -7.37
CA ILE A 30 37.72 -12.65 -7.25
C ILE A 30 37.29 -11.64 -8.33
N ASP A 31 38.12 -10.64 -8.62
CA ASP A 31 37.86 -9.67 -9.69
C ASP A 31 37.68 -10.39 -11.04
N GLY A 32 38.56 -11.35 -11.35
CA GLY A 32 38.48 -12.13 -12.58
C GLY A 32 37.22 -13.01 -12.69
N LEU A 33 36.80 -13.66 -11.59
CA LEU A 33 35.56 -14.44 -11.56
C LEU A 33 34.33 -13.55 -11.78
N VAL A 34 34.29 -12.39 -11.14
CA VAL A 34 33.15 -11.46 -11.25
C VAL A 34 33.11 -10.82 -12.63
N GLU A 35 34.25 -10.46 -13.24
CA GLU A 35 34.27 -9.93 -14.60
C GLU A 35 33.68 -10.93 -15.62
N LYS A 36 34.05 -12.20 -15.52
CA LYS A 36 33.49 -13.28 -16.36
C LYS A 36 31.99 -13.46 -16.13
N ALA A 37 31.56 -13.44 -14.87
CA ALA A 37 30.14 -13.54 -14.53
C ALA A 37 29.34 -12.36 -15.07
N GLN A 38 29.90 -11.14 -15.06
CA GLN A 38 29.25 -9.96 -15.63
C GLN A 38 29.09 -10.09 -17.16
N LYS A 39 30.06 -10.68 -17.86
CA LYS A 39 29.92 -10.99 -19.30
C LYS A 39 28.80 -12.01 -19.54
N ALA A 40 28.77 -13.10 -18.78
CA ALA A 40 27.70 -14.09 -18.85
C ALA A 40 26.31 -13.48 -18.56
N LEU A 41 26.22 -12.54 -17.62
CA LEU A 41 24.98 -11.82 -17.30
C LEU A 41 24.48 -11.04 -18.52
N GLN A 42 25.36 -10.33 -19.22
CA GLN A 42 24.97 -9.56 -20.42
C GLN A 42 24.43 -10.45 -21.52
N GLU A 43 25.02 -11.63 -21.73
CA GLU A 43 24.52 -12.61 -22.69
C GLU A 43 23.14 -13.16 -22.28
N PHE A 44 22.98 -13.53 -21.00
CA PHE A 44 21.71 -14.00 -20.46
C PHE A 44 20.54 -13.01 -20.61
N LEU A 45 20.80 -11.70 -20.65
CA LEU A 45 19.74 -10.69 -20.85
C LEU A 45 19.03 -10.84 -22.20
N SER A 46 19.70 -11.44 -23.21
CA SER A 46 19.13 -11.67 -24.54
C SER A 46 18.27 -12.94 -24.63
N TYR A 47 18.30 -13.81 -23.61
CA TYR A 47 17.64 -15.11 -23.68
C TYR A 47 16.16 -15.00 -23.28
N ASP A 48 15.31 -15.67 -24.05
CA ASP A 48 13.88 -15.79 -23.78
C ASP A 48 13.58 -16.92 -22.77
N GLN A 49 12.29 -17.08 -22.47
CA GLN A 49 11.83 -18.06 -21.49
C GLN A 49 12.14 -19.50 -21.93
N GLU A 50 11.88 -19.83 -23.20
CA GLU A 50 12.03 -21.20 -23.71
C GLU A 50 13.50 -21.64 -23.70
N THR A 51 14.41 -20.73 -24.08
CA THR A 51 15.85 -20.98 -24.06
C THR A 51 16.34 -21.27 -22.64
N ILE A 52 15.92 -20.46 -21.66
CA ILE A 52 16.31 -20.66 -20.26
C ILE A 52 15.71 -21.94 -19.68
N ASP A 53 14.46 -22.26 -20.04
CA ASP A 53 13.80 -23.48 -19.59
C ASP A 53 14.52 -24.73 -20.12
N HIS A 54 14.96 -24.70 -21.39
CA HIS A 54 15.76 -25.77 -21.97
C HIS A 54 17.08 -25.96 -21.23
N ILE A 55 17.84 -24.89 -21.01
CA ILE A 55 19.12 -24.92 -20.30
C ILE A 55 18.96 -25.54 -18.90
N VAL A 56 17.98 -25.07 -18.13
CA VAL A 56 17.77 -25.54 -16.75
C VAL A 56 17.27 -26.97 -16.70
N HIS A 57 16.49 -27.41 -17.70
CA HIS A 57 16.10 -28.81 -17.82
C HIS A 57 17.31 -29.73 -18.01
N GLU A 58 18.21 -29.38 -18.93
CA GLU A 58 19.44 -30.16 -19.17
C GLU A 58 20.36 -30.18 -17.93
N MET A 59 20.44 -29.06 -17.20
CA MET A 59 21.14 -29.01 -15.91
C MET A 59 20.52 -29.97 -14.88
N ALA A 60 19.18 -30.00 -14.77
CA ALA A 60 18.48 -30.86 -13.84
C ALA A 60 18.70 -32.35 -14.17
N LEU A 61 18.64 -32.72 -15.46
CA LEU A 61 18.92 -34.07 -15.93
C LEU A 61 20.37 -34.50 -15.64
N ALA A 62 21.34 -33.63 -15.88
CA ALA A 62 22.75 -33.93 -15.62
C ALA A 62 23.04 -34.11 -14.11
N GLY A 63 22.47 -33.25 -13.27
CA GLY A 63 22.56 -33.40 -11.82
C GLY A 63 21.88 -34.67 -11.32
N LEU A 64 20.73 -35.02 -11.90
CA LEU A 64 19.99 -36.24 -11.57
C LEU A 64 20.76 -37.49 -11.98
N ASP A 65 21.36 -37.55 -13.17
CA ASP A 65 22.19 -38.69 -13.61
C ASP A 65 23.36 -38.95 -12.65
N LYS A 66 23.96 -37.88 -12.11
CA LYS A 66 25.13 -37.93 -11.22
C LYS A 66 24.82 -37.96 -9.73
N HIS A 67 23.55 -38.10 -9.34
CA HIS A 67 23.09 -38.06 -7.94
C HIS A 67 23.85 -39.02 -7.02
N GLN A 68 24.10 -40.27 -7.45
CA GLN A 68 24.83 -41.29 -6.69
C GLN A 68 26.32 -41.00 -6.56
N GLU A 69 26.97 -40.60 -7.66
CA GLU A 69 28.40 -40.29 -7.68
C GLU A 69 28.72 -39.13 -6.74
N LEU A 70 27.92 -38.05 -6.83
CA LEU A 70 28.03 -36.87 -5.97
C LEU A 70 27.77 -37.19 -4.49
N ALA A 71 26.79 -38.05 -4.20
CA ALA A 71 26.50 -38.49 -2.83
C ALA A 71 27.70 -39.22 -2.21
N ARG A 72 28.35 -40.12 -2.97
CA ARG A 72 29.54 -40.84 -2.53
C ARG A 72 30.69 -39.87 -2.24
N MET A 73 30.99 -38.97 -3.17
CA MET A 73 32.05 -37.97 -3.00
C MET A 73 31.82 -37.11 -1.75
N ALA A 74 30.58 -36.69 -1.49
CA ALA A 74 30.26 -35.90 -0.31
C ALA A 74 30.50 -36.68 1.00
N VAL A 75 30.14 -37.96 1.08
CA VAL A 75 30.42 -38.79 2.27
C VAL A 75 31.91 -39.02 2.44
N GLU A 76 32.63 -39.36 1.37
CA GLU A 76 34.07 -39.63 1.40
C GLU A 76 34.88 -38.39 1.80
N GLU A 77 34.55 -37.21 1.25
CA GLU A 77 35.27 -35.97 1.53
C GLU A 77 34.95 -35.43 2.93
N THR A 78 33.68 -35.41 3.31
CA THR A 78 33.27 -34.78 4.58
C THR A 78 33.38 -35.73 5.78
N GLY A 79 33.32 -37.04 5.55
CA GLY A 79 33.20 -38.07 6.57
C GLY A 79 31.88 -38.03 7.34
N ARG A 80 30.83 -37.40 6.80
CA ARG A 80 29.55 -37.13 7.50
C ARG A 80 28.35 -37.64 6.71
N GLY A 81 27.35 -38.10 7.45
CA GLY A 81 26.05 -38.46 6.90
C GLY A 81 25.93 -39.90 6.43
N VAL A 82 24.93 -40.14 5.61
CA VAL A 82 24.56 -41.45 5.07
C VAL A 82 24.50 -41.35 3.55
N TYR A 83 25.15 -42.29 2.86
CA TYR A 83 25.24 -42.28 1.40
C TYR A 83 23.87 -42.27 0.74
N GLU A 84 23.01 -43.21 1.12
CA GLU A 84 21.66 -43.41 0.59
C GLU A 84 20.78 -42.16 0.79
N ASP A 85 20.91 -41.47 1.92
CA ASP A 85 20.15 -40.25 2.18
C ASP A 85 20.67 -39.07 1.33
N LYS A 86 21.98 -39.00 1.08
CA LYS A 86 22.54 -37.99 0.16
C LYS A 86 22.15 -38.23 -1.30
N VAL A 87 21.94 -39.49 -1.70
CA VAL A 87 21.35 -39.83 -3.01
C VAL A 87 19.99 -39.16 -3.14
N ILE A 88 19.10 -39.34 -2.14
CA ILE A 88 17.77 -38.73 -2.11
C ILE A 88 17.87 -37.19 -2.10
N LYS A 89 18.80 -36.60 -1.35
CA LYS A 89 18.98 -35.14 -1.31
C LYS A 89 19.41 -34.56 -2.67
N ASN A 90 20.24 -35.25 -3.43
CA ASN A 90 20.65 -34.80 -4.76
C ASN A 90 19.50 -34.92 -5.77
N MET A 91 18.70 -36.00 -5.69
CA MET A 91 17.47 -36.12 -6.50
C MET A 91 16.47 -35.02 -6.16
N PHE A 92 16.25 -34.73 -4.87
CA PHE A 92 15.42 -33.61 -4.44
C PHE A 92 15.92 -32.28 -5.00
N ALA A 93 17.22 -32.00 -4.91
CA ALA A 93 17.81 -30.74 -5.37
C ALA A 93 17.77 -30.55 -6.90
N THR A 94 17.37 -31.57 -7.66
CA THR A 94 17.30 -31.54 -9.13
C THR A 94 15.87 -31.70 -9.59
N GLU A 95 15.29 -32.90 -9.43
CA GLU A 95 13.98 -33.26 -9.96
C GLU A 95 12.86 -32.44 -9.30
N TYR A 96 12.78 -32.40 -7.97
CA TYR A 96 11.73 -31.66 -7.26
C TYR A 96 11.85 -30.14 -7.51
N ILE A 97 13.08 -29.61 -7.52
CA ILE A 97 13.34 -28.20 -7.85
C ILE A 97 12.87 -27.88 -9.27
N TRP A 98 13.26 -28.69 -10.26
CA TRP A 98 12.83 -28.52 -11.64
C TRP A 98 11.30 -28.56 -11.77
N HIS A 99 10.65 -29.55 -11.15
CA HIS A 99 9.20 -29.69 -11.21
C HIS A 99 8.46 -28.48 -10.66
N ASN A 100 9.01 -27.83 -9.62
CA ASN A 100 8.47 -26.61 -9.05
C ASN A 100 8.67 -25.39 -9.96
N ILE A 101 9.87 -25.21 -10.53
CA ILE A 101 10.22 -23.96 -11.22
C ILE A 101 9.95 -23.97 -12.73
N LYS A 102 9.75 -25.13 -13.36
CA LYS A 102 9.68 -25.25 -14.83
C LYS A 102 8.63 -24.39 -15.51
N LYS A 103 7.51 -24.08 -14.83
CA LYS A 103 6.43 -23.23 -15.38
C LYS A 103 6.49 -21.77 -14.92
N GLU A 104 7.44 -21.42 -14.06
CA GLU A 104 7.56 -20.05 -13.57
C GLU A 104 8.12 -19.16 -14.68
N LYS A 105 7.46 -18.02 -14.88
CA LYS A 105 7.95 -16.99 -15.79
C LYS A 105 9.02 -16.18 -15.09
N THR A 106 10.18 -16.08 -15.71
CA THR A 106 11.40 -15.44 -15.21
C THR A 106 12.12 -14.61 -16.28
N ALA A 107 11.61 -14.62 -17.51
CA ALA A 107 12.08 -13.83 -18.64
C ALA A 107 10.96 -13.05 -19.34
N GLY A 108 11.30 -11.85 -19.82
CA GLY A 108 10.37 -10.99 -20.55
C GLY A 108 9.18 -10.51 -19.71
N ILE A 109 8.00 -10.49 -20.33
CA ILE A 109 6.74 -10.08 -19.70
C ILE A 109 6.21 -11.21 -18.82
N LEU A 110 6.07 -10.93 -17.53
CA LEU A 110 5.48 -11.85 -16.55
C LEU A 110 3.96 -11.85 -16.64
N GLU A 111 3.40 -10.64 -16.63
CA GLU A 111 1.97 -10.38 -16.56
C GLU A 111 1.65 -9.09 -17.33
N GLU A 112 0.56 -9.10 -18.09
CA GLU A 112 -0.07 -7.90 -18.63
C GLU A 112 -1.50 -7.83 -18.12
N ASN A 113 -1.84 -6.73 -17.46
CA ASN A 113 -3.17 -6.46 -16.93
C ASN A 113 -3.69 -5.16 -17.54
N ASP A 114 -4.41 -5.28 -18.65
CA ASP A 114 -4.99 -4.14 -19.36
C ASP A 114 -6.09 -3.43 -18.57
N MET A 115 -6.82 -4.17 -17.74
CA MET A 115 -7.91 -3.61 -16.91
C MET A 115 -7.37 -2.66 -15.84
N GLU A 116 -6.20 -2.99 -15.29
CA GLU A 116 -5.51 -2.15 -14.33
C GLU A 116 -4.48 -1.21 -14.97
N GLY A 117 -4.13 -1.44 -16.24
CA GLY A 117 -3.22 -0.61 -17.02
C GLY A 117 -1.76 -0.79 -16.64
N TYR A 118 -1.30 -2.02 -16.39
CA TYR A 118 0.12 -2.28 -16.13
C TYR A 118 0.66 -3.54 -16.81
N VAL A 119 1.99 -3.57 -16.97
CA VAL A 119 2.75 -4.75 -17.40
C VAL A 119 3.88 -4.99 -16.40
N GLU A 120 4.04 -6.23 -15.94
CA GLU A 120 5.19 -6.66 -15.13
C GLU A 120 6.26 -7.32 -16.02
N VAL A 121 7.51 -6.88 -15.87
CA VAL A 121 8.66 -7.36 -16.65
C VAL A 121 9.70 -7.92 -15.70
N ALA A 122 10.22 -9.11 -16.00
CA ALA A 122 11.27 -9.76 -15.24
C ALA A 122 12.66 -9.25 -15.59
N GLU A 123 13.45 -8.95 -14.57
CA GLU A 123 14.85 -8.60 -14.68
C GLU A 123 15.69 -9.44 -13.70
N PRO A 124 16.79 -10.09 -14.14
CA PRO A 124 17.68 -10.78 -13.22
C PRO A 124 18.18 -9.83 -12.13
N VAL A 125 18.43 -10.35 -10.93
CA VAL A 125 19.03 -9.56 -9.85
C VAL A 125 20.49 -9.20 -10.14
N GLY A 126 21.19 -10.01 -10.94
CA GLY A 126 22.59 -9.82 -11.34
C GLY A 126 23.47 -11.01 -10.94
N VAL A 127 24.77 -10.77 -10.72
CA VAL A 127 25.69 -11.84 -10.29
C VAL A 127 25.42 -12.21 -8.82
N ILE A 128 25.24 -13.51 -8.58
CA ILE A 128 24.94 -14.08 -7.26
C ILE A 128 26.21 -14.63 -6.61
N CYS A 129 26.42 -14.31 -5.33
CA CYS A 129 27.38 -15.03 -4.48
C CYS A 129 26.65 -16.19 -3.77
N GLY A 130 27.01 -17.42 -4.10
CA GLY A 130 26.47 -18.63 -3.46
C GLY A 130 27.38 -19.17 -2.36
N VAL A 131 26.93 -19.20 -1.11
CA VAL A 131 27.67 -19.86 -0.02
C VAL A 131 27.03 -21.19 0.33
N THR A 132 27.81 -22.26 0.44
CA THR A 132 27.30 -23.62 0.74
C THR A 132 27.83 -24.16 2.07
N PRO A 133 27.04 -24.99 2.78
CA PRO A 133 27.48 -25.62 4.01
C PRO A 133 28.15 -26.98 3.75
N THR A 134 28.94 -27.46 4.71
CA THR A 134 29.52 -28.82 4.65
C THR A 134 28.49 -29.95 4.84
N THR A 135 27.27 -29.66 5.33
CA THR A 135 26.23 -30.66 5.61
C THR A 135 25.48 -31.09 4.33
N ASN A 136 25.20 -30.13 3.46
CA ASN A 136 24.44 -30.30 2.22
C ASN A 136 25.26 -29.80 1.00
N PRO A 137 26.50 -30.24 0.78
CA PRO A 137 27.41 -29.57 -0.15
C PRO A 137 26.93 -29.66 -1.60
N THR A 138 26.77 -30.87 -2.13
CA THR A 138 26.36 -31.11 -3.52
C THR A 138 24.93 -30.66 -3.78
N SER A 139 23.99 -31.02 -2.91
CA SER A 139 22.57 -30.74 -3.10
C SER A 139 22.28 -29.24 -3.07
N THR A 140 22.95 -28.46 -2.19
CA THR A 140 22.78 -27.00 -2.17
C THR A 140 23.38 -26.35 -3.42
N THR A 141 24.51 -26.84 -3.91
CA THR A 141 25.11 -26.35 -5.17
C THR A 141 24.16 -26.58 -6.34
N LEU A 142 23.64 -27.81 -6.52
CA LEU A 142 22.69 -28.16 -7.58
C LEU A 142 21.45 -27.25 -7.52
N PHE A 143 20.81 -27.18 -6.35
CA PHE A 143 19.63 -26.32 -6.13
C PHE A 143 19.89 -24.86 -6.51
N LYS A 144 20.99 -24.26 -6.02
CA LYS A 144 21.31 -22.84 -6.28
C LYS A 144 21.62 -22.58 -7.74
N CYS A 145 22.31 -23.50 -8.42
CA CYS A 145 22.55 -23.41 -9.85
C CYS A 145 21.25 -23.35 -10.65
N LEU A 146 20.31 -24.28 -10.39
CA LEU A 146 19.04 -24.34 -11.12
C LEU A 146 18.24 -23.06 -10.96
N ILE A 147 18.03 -22.58 -9.73
CA ILE A 147 17.23 -21.36 -9.51
C ILE A 147 17.93 -20.08 -10.02
N ALA A 148 19.25 -20.02 -9.98
CA ALA A 148 20.02 -18.87 -10.49
C ALA A 148 19.94 -18.78 -12.02
N VAL A 149 20.20 -19.89 -12.72
CA VAL A 149 20.16 -19.92 -14.19
C VAL A 149 18.73 -19.77 -14.70
N LYS A 150 17.73 -20.38 -14.04
CA LYS A 150 16.29 -20.18 -14.35
C LYS A 150 15.89 -18.71 -14.32
N THR A 151 16.60 -17.90 -13.55
CA THR A 151 16.33 -16.47 -13.39
C THR A 151 17.33 -15.58 -14.12
N ARG A 152 18.13 -16.15 -15.04
CA ARG A 152 19.13 -15.46 -15.87
C ARG A 152 20.25 -14.80 -15.07
N ASN A 153 20.58 -15.36 -13.91
CA ASN A 153 21.63 -14.87 -13.03
C ASN A 153 22.85 -15.81 -13.08
N PRO A 154 24.05 -15.28 -13.39
CA PRO A 154 25.29 -16.00 -13.13
C PRO A 154 25.54 -16.15 -11.64
N ILE A 155 26.16 -17.26 -11.24
CA ILE A 155 26.45 -17.56 -9.83
C ILE A 155 27.92 -17.92 -9.62
N ILE A 156 28.52 -17.36 -8.57
CA ILE A 156 29.89 -17.65 -8.14
C ILE A 156 29.82 -18.21 -6.71
N PHE A 157 30.38 -19.40 -6.51
CA PHE A 157 30.34 -20.06 -5.22
C PHE A 157 31.58 -19.86 -4.34
N GLY A 158 31.35 -19.62 -3.05
CA GLY A 158 32.32 -19.87 -1.98
C GLY A 158 31.92 -21.13 -1.22
N PHE A 159 32.57 -22.25 -1.51
CA PHE A 159 32.28 -23.52 -0.85
C PHE A 159 33.00 -23.65 0.49
N HIS A 160 32.46 -24.49 1.38
CA HIS A 160 33.12 -24.81 2.63
C HIS A 160 34.40 -25.62 2.37
N PRO A 161 35.56 -25.30 3.00
CA PRO A 161 36.83 -25.99 2.71
C PRO A 161 36.81 -27.52 2.89
N SER A 162 36.00 -28.03 3.84
CA SER A 162 35.85 -29.48 4.08
C SER A 162 34.93 -30.20 3.08
N ALA A 163 34.39 -29.49 2.09
CA ALA A 163 33.49 -30.04 1.08
C ALA A 163 33.71 -29.38 -0.30
N GLN A 164 34.93 -28.90 -0.55
CA GLN A 164 35.29 -28.15 -1.76
C GLN A 164 35.16 -29.03 -3.01
N LYS A 165 35.71 -30.25 -2.98
CA LYS A 165 35.83 -31.10 -4.17
C LYS A 165 34.46 -31.59 -4.63
N CYS A 166 33.64 -32.11 -3.73
CA CYS A 166 32.30 -32.58 -4.09
C CYS A 166 31.39 -31.42 -4.54
N SER A 167 31.50 -30.24 -3.93
CA SER A 167 30.72 -29.07 -4.33
C SER A 167 31.14 -28.53 -5.70
N ALA A 168 32.46 -28.44 -5.96
CA ALA A 168 32.99 -28.02 -7.25
C ALA A 168 32.61 -29.00 -8.37
N GLU A 169 32.64 -30.30 -8.09
CA GLU A 169 32.21 -31.30 -9.07
C GLU A 169 30.71 -31.18 -9.39
N ALA A 170 29.86 -30.96 -8.38
CA ALA A 170 28.44 -30.70 -8.60
C ALA A 170 28.21 -29.45 -9.47
N ALA A 171 28.96 -28.37 -9.23
CA ALA A 171 28.89 -27.16 -10.04
C ALA A 171 29.39 -27.39 -11.47
N ARG A 172 30.51 -28.12 -11.65
CA ARG A 172 31.08 -28.46 -12.95
C ARG A 172 30.11 -29.25 -13.82
N ILE A 173 29.46 -30.28 -13.26
CA ILE A 173 28.50 -31.14 -13.99
C ILE A 173 27.35 -30.30 -14.57
N VAL A 174 26.72 -29.46 -13.75
CA VAL A 174 25.59 -28.63 -14.22
C VAL A 174 26.06 -27.46 -15.08
N TYR A 175 27.26 -26.93 -14.86
CA TYR A 175 27.87 -25.92 -15.74
C TYR A 175 28.09 -26.46 -17.15
N GLU A 176 28.71 -27.63 -17.29
CA GLU A 176 28.95 -28.25 -18.60
C GLU A 176 27.65 -28.59 -19.33
N ALA A 177 26.64 -29.08 -18.59
CA ALA A 177 25.31 -29.31 -19.15
C ALA A 177 24.65 -27.99 -19.61
N ALA A 178 24.75 -26.93 -18.80
CA ALA A 178 24.21 -25.62 -19.17
C ALA A 178 24.87 -25.07 -20.45
N VAL A 179 26.21 -25.05 -20.51
CA VAL A 179 26.94 -24.54 -21.68
C VAL A 179 26.65 -25.38 -22.93
N LYS A 180 26.58 -26.71 -22.80
CA LYS A 180 26.19 -27.61 -23.90
C LYS A 180 24.77 -27.33 -24.41
N ALA A 181 23.85 -26.95 -23.53
CA ALA A 181 22.48 -26.55 -23.84
C ALA A 181 22.36 -25.09 -24.35
N GLY A 182 23.48 -24.37 -24.47
CA GLY A 182 23.54 -23.02 -25.01
C GLY A 182 23.62 -21.91 -23.97
N ALA A 183 23.93 -22.20 -22.69
CA ALA A 183 24.20 -21.15 -21.71
C ALA A 183 25.53 -20.42 -21.98
N PRO A 184 25.67 -19.15 -21.57
CA PRO A 184 26.93 -18.42 -21.66
C PRO A 184 28.04 -19.09 -20.86
N GLU A 185 29.27 -19.01 -21.39
CA GLU A 185 30.44 -19.46 -20.63
C GLU A 185 30.56 -18.70 -19.31
N ASN A 186 31.06 -19.38 -18.27
CA ASN A 186 31.25 -18.82 -16.93
C ASN A 186 29.95 -18.37 -16.21
N CYS A 187 28.78 -18.86 -16.64
CA CYS A 187 27.52 -18.62 -15.95
C CYS A 187 27.46 -19.27 -14.55
N ILE A 188 28.28 -20.30 -14.30
CA ILE A 188 28.45 -20.96 -13.01
C ILE A 188 29.96 -21.05 -12.74
N GLN A 189 30.39 -20.49 -11.62
CA GLN A 189 31.81 -20.42 -11.23
C GLN A 189 31.96 -20.69 -9.72
N TRP A 190 33.20 -20.89 -9.26
CA TRP A 190 33.50 -21.05 -7.84
C TRP A 190 34.92 -20.57 -7.53
N ILE A 191 35.20 -20.37 -6.25
CA ILE A 191 36.53 -20.07 -5.73
C ILE A 191 37.36 -21.36 -5.70
N ASP A 192 38.44 -21.45 -6.48
CA ASP A 192 39.28 -22.65 -6.56
C ASP A 192 40.05 -22.95 -5.27
N LYS A 193 40.56 -21.90 -4.62
CA LYS A 193 41.27 -21.98 -3.33
C LYS A 193 40.41 -21.37 -2.22
N PRO A 194 39.52 -22.16 -1.58
CA PRO A 194 38.56 -21.62 -0.62
C PRO A 194 39.25 -21.07 0.62
N SER A 195 38.92 -19.84 0.98
CA SER A 195 39.32 -19.23 2.25
C SER A 195 38.22 -18.28 2.76
N ILE A 196 38.28 -17.96 4.06
CA ILE A 196 37.39 -16.95 4.65
C ILE A 196 37.57 -15.62 3.94
N ASP A 197 38.82 -15.24 3.68
CA ASP A 197 39.17 -14.00 2.99
C ASP A 197 38.63 -13.97 1.56
N ALA A 198 38.74 -15.06 0.80
CA ALA A 198 38.22 -15.14 -0.57
C ALA A 198 36.69 -15.08 -0.62
N THR A 199 36.01 -15.78 0.28
CA THR A 199 34.55 -15.70 0.39
C THR A 199 34.10 -14.30 0.81
N GLY A 200 34.81 -13.69 1.77
CA GLY A 200 34.60 -12.32 2.20
C GLY A 200 34.79 -11.31 1.07
N ALA A 201 35.86 -11.46 0.28
CA ALA A 201 36.11 -10.62 -0.89
C ALA A 201 35.00 -10.76 -1.94
N LEU A 202 34.55 -11.99 -2.23
CA LEU A 202 33.44 -12.22 -3.16
C LEU A 202 32.14 -11.56 -2.67
N MET A 203 31.77 -11.77 -1.40
CA MET A 203 30.56 -11.17 -0.83
C MET A 203 30.59 -9.64 -0.91
N ASN A 204 31.75 -9.00 -0.68
CA ASN A 204 31.90 -7.55 -0.71
C ASN A 204 32.18 -6.96 -2.12
N HIS A 205 32.50 -7.77 -3.13
CA HIS A 205 32.93 -7.27 -4.44
C HIS A 205 31.81 -6.48 -5.16
N PRO A 206 32.03 -5.24 -5.65
CA PRO A 206 30.97 -4.36 -6.17
C PRO A 206 30.14 -4.95 -7.31
N GLY A 207 30.72 -5.85 -8.12
CA GLY A 207 30.02 -6.55 -9.19
C GLY A 207 29.13 -7.74 -8.77
N VAL A 208 28.99 -8.04 -7.47
CA VAL A 208 28.04 -9.05 -6.97
C VAL A 208 26.79 -8.33 -6.46
N ALA A 209 25.62 -8.71 -6.96
CA ALA A 209 24.35 -8.04 -6.68
C ALA A 209 23.66 -8.58 -5.42
N THR A 210 23.70 -9.89 -5.18
CA THR A 210 23.07 -10.51 -4.00
C THR A 210 23.83 -11.73 -3.50
N ILE A 211 23.57 -12.13 -2.26
CA ILE A 211 24.25 -13.23 -1.56
C ILE A 211 23.21 -14.26 -1.12
N LEU A 212 23.38 -15.51 -1.55
CA LEU A 212 22.65 -16.67 -1.03
C LEU A 212 23.49 -17.32 0.09
N ALA A 213 23.23 -16.94 1.34
CA ALA A 213 24.06 -17.33 2.48
C ALA A 213 23.48 -18.56 3.21
N THR A 214 23.86 -19.77 2.77
CA THR A 214 23.49 -21.03 3.44
C THR A 214 24.67 -21.52 4.26
N GLY A 215 24.68 -21.19 5.54
CA GLY A 215 25.79 -21.53 6.45
C GLY A 215 25.44 -21.19 7.89
N GLY A 216 26.41 -21.35 8.78
CA GLY A 216 26.21 -21.06 10.20
C GLY A 216 25.97 -19.56 10.48
N PRO A 217 25.53 -19.20 11.71
CA PRO A 217 25.15 -17.83 12.06
C PRO A 217 26.23 -16.77 11.79
N GLY A 218 27.51 -17.11 11.93
CA GLY A 218 28.63 -16.21 11.64
C GLY A 218 28.71 -15.81 10.16
N MET A 219 28.51 -16.78 9.25
CA MET A 219 28.53 -16.55 7.81
C MET A 219 27.31 -15.72 7.36
N VAL A 220 26.13 -16.05 7.89
CA VAL A 220 24.92 -15.28 7.61
C VAL A 220 25.06 -13.84 8.07
N LYS A 221 25.59 -13.62 9.29
CA LYS A 221 25.88 -12.27 9.79
C LYS A 221 26.84 -11.51 8.88
N ALA A 222 27.90 -12.17 8.38
CA ALA A 222 28.84 -11.58 7.44
C ALA A 222 28.13 -11.15 6.14
N ALA A 223 27.30 -12.01 5.55
CA ALA A 223 26.55 -11.69 4.34
C ALA A 223 25.64 -10.46 4.51
N TYR A 224 24.91 -10.35 5.63
CA TYR A 224 24.08 -9.18 5.93
C TYR A 224 24.88 -7.90 6.29
N SER A 225 26.19 -8.03 6.52
CA SER A 225 27.07 -6.91 6.83
C SER A 225 27.81 -6.36 5.59
N CYS A 226 27.60 -6.94 4.41
CA CYS A 226 28.24 -6.53 3.15
C CYS A 226 27.58 -5.33 2.45
N GLY A 227 26.52 -4.75 3.02
CA GLY A 227 25.79 -3.62 2.40
C GLY A 227 24.97 -4.00 1.16
N LYS A 228 24.70 -5.30 0.97
CA LYS A 228 23.98 -5.85 -0.18
C LYS A 228 22.74 -6.63 0.25
N PRO A 229 21.73 -6.77 -0.62
CA PRO A 229 20.67 -7.74 -0.39
C PRO A 229 21.26 -9.13 -0.19
N ALA A 230 20.98 -9.73 0.97
CA ALA A 230 21.36 -11.10 1.29
C ALA A 230 20.11 -11.91 1.61
N LEU A 231 20.10 -13.17 1.17
CA LEU A 231 19.10 -14.18 1.49
C LEU A 231 19.79 -15.23 2.36
N GLY A 232 19.73 -15.02 3.66
CA GLY A 232 20.34 -15.90 4.65
C GLY A 232 19.37 -16.92 5.22
N VAL A 233 19.95 -17.86 5.96
CA VAL A 233 19.24 -18.87 6.76
C VAL A 233 19.51 -18.64 8.26
N GLY A 234 18.90 -19.46 9.11
CA GLY A 234 19.20 -19.52 10.54
C GLY A 234 19.52 -20.95 10.99
N ALA A 235 19.97 -21.10 12.23
CA ALA A 235 20.07 -22.39 12.88
C ALA A 235 18.66 -22.96 13.15
N GLY A 236 18.52 -24.29 13.14
CA GLY A 236 17.26 -24.97 13.36
C GLY A 236 17.25 -25.73 14.68
N ASN A 237 16.64 -25.15 15.71
CA ASN A 237 16.39 -25.83 16.98
C ASN A 237 14.95 -26.33 17.10
N VAL A 238 14.55 -27.20 16.18
CA VAL A 238 13.14 -27.55 15.92
C VAL A 238 12.52 -28.35 17.08
N PRO A 239 11.49 -27.83 17.78
CA PRO A 239 10.69 -28.61 18.71
C PRO A 239 9.62 -29.43 17.97
N CYS A 240 9.34 -30.63 18.46
CA CYS A 240 8.22 -31.45 18.02
C CYS A 240 7.28 -31.73 19.20
N PHE A 241 6.08 -31.18 19.17
CA PHE A 241 5.05 -31.44 20.17
C PHE A 241 4.11 -32.55 19.71
N ILE A 242 4.09 -33.67 20.45
CA ILE A 242 3.14 -34.77 20.24
C ILE A 242 2.00 -34.57 21.24
N GLU A 243 0.90 -34.02 20.75
CA GLU A 243 -0.29 -33.71 21.53
C GLU A 243 -1.13 -34.98 21.78
N LYS A 244 -1.90 -35.01 22.88
CA LYS A 244 -2.61 -36.20 23.37
C LYS A 244 -3.55 -36.88 22.36
N THR A 245 -4.03 -36.19 21.33
CA THR A 245 -4.91 -36.76 20.29
C THR A 245 -4.17 -37.24 19.05
N ALA A 246 -2.84 -37.12 19.02
CA ALA A 246 -2.03 -37.52 17.87
C ALA A 246 -2.14 -39.02 17.54
N ASP A 247 -2.04 -39.35 16.26
CA ASP A 247 -1.61 -40.68 15.84
C ASP A 247 -0.15 -40.88 16.28
N LEU A 248 0.01 -41.53 17.43
CA LEU A 248 1.30 -41.71 18.08
C LEU A 248 2.27 -42.54 17.24
N HIS A 249 1.80 -43.59 16.56
CA HIS A 249 2.68 -44.45 15.77
C HIS A 249 3.21 -43.72 14.53
N ARG A 250 2.34 -42.94 13.85
CA ARG A 250 2.78 -42.04 12.78
C ARG A 250 3.77 -41.01 13.32
N ALA A 251 3.44 -40.32 14.42
CA ALA A 251 4.32 -39.31 15.01
C ALA A 251 5.71 -39.84 15.33
N CYS A 252 5.81 -41.01 15.97
CA CYS A 252 7.09 -41.66 16.25
C CYS A 252 7.84 -42.06 14.97
N THR A 253 7.13 -42.55 13.95
CA THR A 253 7.73 -42.97 12.68
C THR A 253 8.28 -41.77 11.91
N ASP A 254 7.52 -40.68 11.84
CA ASP A 254 7.92 -39.41 11.24
C ASP A 254 9.14 -38.81 11.95
N LEU A 255 9.11 -38.81 13.30
CA LEU A 255 10.23 -38.35 14.13
C LEU A 255 11.50 -39.16 13.85
N MET A 256 11.40 -40.48 13.76
CA MET A 256 12.54 -41.34 13.42
C MET A 256 13.03 -41.07 12.00
N MET A 257 12.13 -41.05 11.02
CA MET A 257 12.44 -40.82 9.61
C MET A 257 13.21 -39.51 9.41
N SER A 258 12.68 -38.41 9.95
CA SER A 258 13.31 -37.10 9.84
C SER A 258 14.64 -37.04 10.59
N LYS A 259 14.68 -37.55 11.83
CA LYS A 259 15.87 -37.39 12.67
C LYS A 259 17.06 -38.24 12.25
N THR A 260 16.81 -39.41 11.65
CA THR A 260 17.88 -40.28 11.16
C THR A 260 18.31 -39.93 9.74
N PHE A 261 17.53 -39.16 8.99
CA PHE A 261 17.85 -38.79 7.61
C PHE A 261 19.16 -38.01 7.53
N ASP A 262 20.14 -38.58 6.81
CA ASP A 262 21.51 -38.12 6.69
C ASP A 262 22.16 -37.89 8.07
N ASN A 263 21.85 -38.76 9.03
CA ASN A 263 22.21 -38.65 10.45
C ASN A 263 21.80 -37.31 11.08
N GLY A 264 20.63 -36.77 10.73
CA GLY A 264 20.07 -35.57 11.34
C GLY A 264 20.77 -34.27 10.94
N MET A 265 21.43 -34.24 9.77
CA MET A 265 22.16 -33.06 9.28
C MET A 265 21.29 -31.99 8.59
N ILE A 266 20.02 -32.28 8.34
CA ILE A 266 19.08 -31.25 7.89
C ILE A 266 18.79 -30.32 9.07
N CYS A 267 18.96 -29.01 8.89
CA CYS A 267 18.71 -28.01 9.92
C CYS A 267 17.27 -28.03 10.43
N ALA A 268 16.31 -28.40 9.58
CA ALA A 268 14.93 -28.59 9.97
C ALA A 268 14.66 -29.88 10.78
N SER A 269 15.65 -30.77 10.99
CA SER A 269 15.44 -31.97 11.79
C SER A 269 15.11 -31.64 13.24
N GLU A 270 14.25 -32.45 13.84
CA GLU A 270 13.80 -32.30 15.22
C GLU A 270 15.00 -32.30 16.16
N GLN A 271 15.02 -31.39 17.12
CA GLN A 271 16.05 -31.31 18.15
C GLN A 271 15.51 -31.73 19.51
N ALA A 272 14.20 -31.62 19.71
CA ALA A 272 13.50 -32.17 20.86
C ALA A 272 12.15 -32.75 20.49
N VAL A 273 11.71 -33.72 21.29
CA VAL A 273 10.34 -34.20 21.31
C VAL A 273 9.72 -33.87 22.67
N ILE A 274 8.57 -33.23 22.63
CA ILE A 274 7.76 -32.81 23.77
C ILE A 274 6.50 -33.66 23.69
N VAL A 275 6.29 -34.55 24.66
CA VAL A 275 5.19 -35.52 24.60
C VAL A 275 4.18 -35.19 25.68
N ALA A 276 2.90 -35.14 25.32
CA ALA A 276 1.82 -35.03 26.28
C ALA A 276 1.89 -36.18 27.30
N LYS A 277 1.73 -35.86 28.59
CA LYS A 277 1.90 -36.81 29.70
C LYS A 277 1.10 -38.11 29.54
N GLU A 278 -0.06 -38.03 28.90
CA GLU A 278 -0.95 -39.15 28.61
C GLU A 278 -0.33 -40.19 27.66
N LEU A 279 0.57 -39.77 26.78
CA LEU A 279 1.19 -40.62 25.75
C LEU A 279 2.59 -41.12 26.13
N THR A 280 3.17 -40.65 27.25
CA THR A 280 4.56 -40.92 27.63
C THR A 280 4.93 -42.40 27.60
N LYS A 281 4.13 -43.26 28.24
CA LYS A 281 4.46 -44.69 28.35
C LYS A 281 4.49 -45.37 26.98
N ASP A 282 3.46 -45.15 26.17
CA ASP A 282 3.30 -45.77 24.85
C ASP A 282 4.35 -45.22 23.86
N PHE A 283 4.69 -43.92 23.98
CA PHE A 283 5.77 -43.30 23.22
C PHE A 283 7.11 -43.98 23.51
N GLU A 284 7.48 -44.09 24.79
CA GLU A 284 8.74 -44.71 25.18
C GLU A 284 8.83 -46.17 24.73
N GLU A 285 7.76 -46.93 24.89
CA GLU A 285 7.70 -48.34 24.47
C GLU A 285 7.88 -48.48 22.96
N TYR A 286 7.15 -47.68 22.17
CA TYR A 286 7.25 -47.71 20.72
C TYR A 286 8.64 -47.30 20.21
N MET A 287 9.23 -46.25 20.79
CA MET A 287 10.57 -45.78 20.43
C MET A 287 11.65 -46.82 20.80
N LYS A 288 11.57 -47.43 21.99
CA LYS A 288 12.48 -48.51 22.42
C LYS A 288 12.38 -49.73 21.49
N LYS A 289 11.16 -50.13 21.14
CA LYS A 289 10.89 -51.24 20.18
C LYS A 289 11.52 -51.00 18.81
N ASN A 290 11.76 -49.74 18.45
CA ASN A 290 12.34 -49.35 17.16
C ASN A 290 13.84 -48.99 17.23
N ASN A 291 14.55 -49.44 18.27
CA ASN A 291 15.99 -49.19 18.51
C ASN A 291 16.35 -47.73 18.79
N CYS A 292 15.46 -46.95 19.41
CA CYS A 292 15.84 -45.68 20.03
C CYS A 292 16.22 -45.94 21.50
N TYR A 293 17.32 -45.35 21.96
CA TYR A 293 17.89 -45.61 23.27
C TYR A 293 17.64 -44.42 24.21
N PHE A 294 16.93 -44.65 25.31
CA PHE A 294 16.70 -43.65 26.36
C PHE A 294 17.86 -43.67 27.35
N LEU A 295 18.53 -42.54 27.47
CA LEU A 295 19.69 -42.37 28.35
C LEU A 295 19.23 -42.22 29.80
N ASN A 296 20.00 -42.80 30.72
CA ASN A 296 19.88 -42.52 32.15
C ASN A 296 20.61 -41.21 32.53
N PRO A 297 20.42 -40.66 33.74
CA PRO A 297 21.02 -39.37 34.13
C PRO A 297 22.55 -39.28 33.99
N GLU A 298 23.28 -40.37 34.29
CA GLU A 298 24.75 -40.41 34.15
C GLU A 298 25.17 -40.39 32.68
N GLU A 299 24.45 -41.13 31.83
CA GLU A 299 24.70 -41.16 30.39
C GLU A 299 24.39 -39.80 29.73
N VAL A 300 23.32 -39.12 30.18
CA VAL A 300 22.98 -37.74 29.75
C VAL A 300 24.13 -36.77 30.07
N GLU A 301 24.71 -36.85 31.27
CA GLU A 301 25.82 -35.98 31.66
C GLU A 301 27.08 -36.23 30.80
N LYS A 302 27.44 -37.50 30.60
CA LYS A 302 28.59 -37.88 29.74
C LYS A 302 28.40 -37.41 28.30
N LEU A 303 27.21 -37.65 27.72
CA LEU A 303 26.89 -37.20 26.37
C LEU A 303 26.94 -35.67 26.26
N THR A 304 26.40 -34.96 27.25
CA THR A 304 26.41 -33.49 27.30
C THR A 304 27.84 -32.96 27.28
N LYS A 305 28.73 -33.49 28.14
CA LYS A 305 30.15 -33.07 28.19
C LYS A 305 30.88 -33.31 26.88
N TYR A 306 30.58 -34.40 26.18
CA TYR A 306 31.20 -34.71 24.90
C TYR A 306 30.67 -33.82 23.75
N MET A 307 29.36 -33.64 23.65
CA MET A 307 28.74 -32.86 22.57
C MET A 307 28.86 -31.34 22.77
N PHE A 308 28.95 -30.89 24.02
CA PHE A 308 29.05 -29.48 24.39
C PHE A 308 30.17 -29.29 25.41
N PRO A 309 31.45 -29.49 25.01
CA PRO A 309 32.60 -29.29 25.90
C PRO A 309 32.71 -27.84 26.38
N ASP A 310 32.21 -26.89 25.59
CA ASP A 310 31.96 -25.50 25.98
C ASP A 310 30.46 -25.21 25.82
N PRO A 311 29.69 -25.10 26.92
CA PRO A 311 28.23 -24.92 26.86
C PRO A 311 27.81 -23.57 26.26
N ASN A 312 28.72 -22.59 26.15
CA ASN A 312 28.46 -21.29 25.54
C ASN A 312 28.57 -21.32 24.01
N LYS A 313 29.10 -22.40 23.43
CA LYS A 313 29.23 -22.59 21.99
C LYS A 313 28.14 -23.52 21.47
N GLY A 314 28.10 -23.65 20.14
CA GLY A 314 27.29 -24.67 19.46
C GLY A 314 27.86 -26.07 19.68
N VAL A 315 27.17 -27.07 19.14
CA VAL A 315 27.57 -28.48 19.20
C VAL A 315 29.01 -28.68 18.69
N PHE A 316 29.73 -29.62 19.31
CA PHE A 316 31.06 -30.02 18.90
C PHE A 316 31.05 -30.51 17.45
N ALA A 317 31.70 -29.74 16.56
CA ALA A 317 31.58 -29.92 15.10
C ALA A 317 31.88 -31.35 14.58
N PRO A 318 32.82 -32.13 15.16
CA PRO A 318 33.05 -33.53 14.75
C PRO A 318 31.88 -34.49 14.95
N VAL A 319 30.91 -34.15 15.79
CA VAL A 319 29.69 -34.95 16.05
C VAL A 319 28.68 -34.84 14.91
N VAL A 320 28.70 -33.75 14.15
CA VAL A 320 27.70 -33.45 13.12
C VAL A 320 27.67 -34.56 12.06
N GLY A 321 26.49 -35.14 11.85
CA GLY A 321 26.27 -36.20 10.86
C GLY A 321 26.89 -37.55 11.17
N LYS A 322 27.31 -37.80 12.42
CA LYS A 322 27.75 -39.13 12.87
C LYS A 322 26.57 -39.95 13.37
N SER A 323 26.69 -41.28 13.31
CA SER A 323 25.63 -42.18 13.78
C SER A 323 25.50 -42.16 15.31
N ALA A 324 24.32 -42.53 15.82
CA ALA A 324 24.08 -42.59 17.26
C ALA A 324 25.05 -43.53 17.99
N ASN A 325 25.36 -44.70 17.39
CA ASN A 325 26.35 -45.63 17.92
C ASN A 325 27.75 -45.02 18.02
N TRP A 326 28.21 -44.30 16.98
CA TRP A 326 29.52 -43.65 17.00
C TRP A 326 29.59 -42.58 18.09
N ILE A 327 28.55 -41.76 18.21
CA ILE A 327 28.49 -40.69 19.22
C ILE A 327 28.50 -41.29 20.63
N ALA A 328 27.72 -42.35 20.86
CA ALA A 328 27.69 -43.07 22.13
C ALA A 328 29.09 -43.59 22.50
N GLU A 329 29.77 -44.27 21.57
CA GLU A 329 31.12 -44.80 21.79
C GLU A 329 32.11 -43.68 22.16
N GLN A 330 32.12 -42.58 21.42
CA GLN A 330 33.02 -41.45 21.69
C GLN A 330 32.70 -40.72 23.01
N ALA A 331 31.44 -40.72 23.43
CA ALA A 331 31.02 -40.21 24.73
C ALA A 331 31.27 -41.20 25.90
N GLY A 332 31.84 -42.38 25.63
CA GLY A 332 32.08 -43.42 26.64
C GLY A 332 30.83 -44.17 27.08
N LEU A 333 29.81 -44.23 26.23
CA LEU A 333 28.55 -44.94 26.43
C LEU A 333 28.53 -46.27 25.68
N LYS A 334 27.79 -47.26 26.20
CA LYS A 334 27.54 -48.53 25.53
C LYS A 334 26.06 -48.66 25.23
N VAL A 335 25.71 -48.57 23.95
CA VAL A 335 24.32 -48.71 23.47
C VAL A 335 24.23 -49.89 22.48
N PRO A 336 23.05 -50.51 22.30
CA PRO A 336 22.88 -51.61 21.35
C PRO A 336 23.32 -51.23 19.93
N GLU A 337 23.84 -52.20 19.17
CA GLU A 337 24.13 -52.00 17.76
C GLU A 337 22.88 -51.55 16.98
N LYS A 338 23.06 -50.73 15.94
CA LYS A 338 21.97 -50.17 15.13
C LYS A 338 20.99 -49.31 15.94
N THR A 339 21.46 -48.70 17.02
CA THR A 339 20.71 -47.65 17.72
C THR A 339 20.47 -46.50 16.74
N LYS A 340 19.20 -46.14 16.54
CA LYS A 340 18.79 -45.09 15.60
C LYS A 340 18.98 -43.70 16.18
N ILE A 341 18.53 -43.49 17.41
CA ILE A 341 18.50 -42.18 18.07
C ILE A 341 18.86 -42.36 19.56
N LEU A 342 19.72 -41.48 20.08
CA LEU A 342 19.92 -41.31 21.52
C LEU A 342 18.91 -40.28 22.04
N ILE A 343 18.07 -40.68 23.00
CA ILE A 343 17.03 -39.83 23.58
C ILE A 343 17.46 -39.45 24.99
N ALA A 344 17.60 -38.16 25.25
CA ALA A 344 18.03 -37.60 26.52
C ALA A 344 16.82 -37.00 27.28
N PRO A 345 16.29 -37.68 28.33
CA PRO A 345 15.28 -37.09 29.20
C PRO A 345 15.86 -35.86 29.92
N LEU A 346 15.18 -34.73 29.80
CA LEU A 346 15.55 -33.47 30.44
C LEU A 346 14.34 -32.87 31.16
N PRO A 347 14.52 -32.14 32.27
CA PRO A 347 13.40 -31.61 33.04
C PRO A 347 12.69 -30.45 32.33
N GLU A 348 13.43 -29.59 31.63
CA GLU A 348 12.88 -28.47 30.86
C GLU A 348 13.89 -28.00 29.80
N PRO A 349 13.44 -27.35 28.71
CA PRO A 349 14.33 -26.71 27.76
C PRO A 349 14.99 -25.49 28.39
N SER A 350 16.32 -25.52 28.57
CA SER A 350 17.06 -24.39 29.14
C SER A 350 18.52 -24.38 28.71
N GLU A 351 19.20 -23.25 28.92
CA GLU A 351 20.65 -23.16 28.71
C GLU A 351 21.46 -24.03 29.69
N GLN A 352 20.89 -24.38 30.85
CA GLN A 352 21.51 -25.28 31.82
C GLN A 352 21.61 -26.71 31.31
N TYR A 353 20.78 -27.08 30.33
CA TYR A 353 20.80 -28.37 29.66
C TYR A 353 21.17 -28.20 28.18
N PRO A 354 22.47 -28.14 27.83
CA PRO A 354 22.93 -27.88 26.47
C PRO A 354 22.39 -28.81 25.38
N LEU A 355 21.99 -30.05 25.73
CA LEU A 355 21.29 -30.95 24.81
C LEU A 355 19.93 -30.41 24.32
N SER A 356 19.41 -29.34 24.91
CA SER A 356 18.25 -28.57 24.42
C SER A 356 18.58 -27.68 23.20
N LYS A 357 19.85 -27.52 22.83
CA LYS A 357 20.28 -26.75 21.64
C LYS A 357 20.28 -27.62 20.37
N GLU A 358 20.59 -27.00 19.24
CA GLU A 358 20.79 -27.70 17.97
C GLU A 358 22.00 -28.66 18.02
N LYS A 359 21.81 -29.89 17.53
CA LYS A 359 22.79 -30.99 17.62
C LYS A 359 23.27 -31.54 16.28
N LEU A 360 22.50 -31.34 15.21
CA LEU A 360 22.78 -31.83 13.83
C LEU A 360 23.30 -33.28 13.76
N SER A 361 22.73 -34.13 14.60
CA SER A 361 23.10 -35.53 14.81
C SER A 361 21.87 -36.29 15.31
N PRO A 362 21.82 -37.64 15.30
CA PRO A 362 20.67 -38.43 15.74
C PRO A 362 20.57 -38.51 17.28
N VAL A 363 20.46 -37.34 17.91
CA VAL A 363 20.26 -37.14 19.35
C VAL A 363 19.05 -36.22 19.55
N LEU A 364 18.12 -36.60 20.42
CA LEU A 364 16.91 -35.84 20.76
C LEU A 364 16.86 -35.53 22.26
N ALA A 365 16.53 -34.28 22.59
CA ALA A 365 16.04 -33.98 23.92
C ALA A 365 14.59 -34.50 24.07
N TYR A 366 14.25 -35.00 25.26
CA TYR A 366 12.92 -35.52 25.57
C TYR A 366 12.33 -34.79 26.77
N PHE A 367 11.14 -34.22 26.56
CA PHE A 367 10.38 -33.50 27.57
C PHE A 367 8.97 -34.08 27.70
N VAL A 368 8.44 -34.07 28.91
CA VAL A 368 7.03 -34.42 29.19
C VAL A 368 6.27 -33.14 29.50
N ALA A 369 5.22 -32.87 28.72
CA ALA A 369 4.33 -31.72 28.95
C ALA A 369 3.05 -32.17 29.66
N LYS A 370 2.66 -31.43 30.70
CA LYS A 370 1.45 -31.72 31.48
C LYS A 370 0.15 -31.38 30.74
N ASP A 371 0.21 -30.43 29.81
CA ASP A 371 -0.89 -29.89 29.01
C ASP A 371 -0.35 -29.16 27.77
N ASN A 372 -1.27 -28.70 26.91
CA ASN A 372 -0.92 -27.98 25.68
C ASN A 372 -0.19 -26.66 25.97
N GLU A 373 -0.57 -25.95 27.03
CA GLU A 373 0.07 -24.69 27.43
C GLU A 373 1.55 -24.89 27.73
N GLN A 374 1.90 -25.91 28.52
CA GLN A 374 3.29 -26.24 28.78
C GLN A 374 4.00 -26.78 27.54
N GLY A 375 3.31 -27.56 26.70
CA GLY A 375 3.85 -28.03 25.42
C GLY A 375 4.28 -26.87 24.52
N PHE A 376 3.45 -25.83 24.44
CA PHE A 376 3.72 -24.62 23.68
C PHE A 376 4.84 -23.81 24.33
N ALA A 377 4.85 -23.66 25.65
CA ALA A 377 5.91 -22.96 26.38
C ALA A 377 7.29 -23.62 26.14
N TYR A 378 7.36 -24.95 26.21
CA TYR A 378 8.59 -25.70 25.95
C TYR A 378 9.03 -25.59 24.50
N ALA A 379 8.10 -25.67 23.55
CA ALA A 379 8.42 -25.47 22.14
C ALA A 379 8.98 -24.05 21.89
N ASN A 380 8.33 -23.01 22.42
CA ASN A 380 8.83 -21.64 22.31
C ASN A 380 10.21 -21.46 22.94
N LYS A 381 10.45 -22.12 24.08
CA LYS A 381 11.75 -22.04 24.75
C LYS A 381 12.86 -22.73 23.95
N MET A 382 12.58 -23.86 23.31
CA MET A 382 13.50 -24.48 22.35
C MET A 382 13.84 -23.52 21.20
N LEU A 383 12.85 -22.81 20.66
CA LEU A 383 13.10 -21.81 19.61
C LEU A 383 14.02 -20.68 20.09
N GLU A 384 13.86 -20.20 21.32
CA GLU A 384 14.77 -19.19 21.92
C GLU A 384 16.22 -19.67 22.03
N LEU A 385 16.42 -20.96 22.20
CA LEU A 385 17.73 -21.60 22.28
C LEU A 385 18.38 -21.84 20.89
N GLY A 386 18.03 -21.02 19.90
CA GLY A 386 18.68 -20.98 18.59
C GLY A 386 17.87 -21.51 17.41
N GLY A 387 16.55 -21.64 17.53
CA GLY A 387 15.64 -22.08 16.45
C GLY A 387 14.65 -21.02 15.94
N LEU A 388 14.70 -19.80 16.49
CA LEU A 388 13.80 -18.70 16.11
C LEU A 388 13.73 -18.50 14.60
N GLY A 389 12.51 -18.44 14.08
CA GLY A 389 12.25 -18.22 12.67
C GLY A 389 12.35 -19.46 11.78
N HIS A 390 12.92 -20.56 12.24
CA HIS A 390 13.20 -21.73 11.40
C HIS A 390 11.96 -22.62 11.19
N SER A 391 11.75 -23.63 12.05
CA SER A 391 10.64 -24.59 11.94
C SER A 391 10.18 -25.06 13.32
N ALA A 392 8.90 -25.44 13.43
CA ALA A 392 8.33 -26.13 14.58
C ALA A 392 7.32 -27.18 14.11
N VAL A 393 7.15 -28.26 14.88
CA VAL A 393 6.38 -29.43 14.48
C VAL A 393 5.32 -29.74 15.53
N ILE A 394 4.11 -30.06 15.09
CA ILE A 394 3.06 -30.59 15.94
C ILE A 394 2.45 -31.84 15.32
N HIS A 395 2.30 -32.89 16.12
CA HIS A 395 1.44 -34.02 15.81
C HIS A 395 0.20 -33.92 16.67
N THR A 396 -0.98 -33.92 16.03
CA THR A 396 -2.29 -33.83 16.71
C THR A 396 -3.40 -34.37 15.81
N GLY A 397 -4.46 -34.89 16.42
CA GLY A 397 -5.72 -35.23 15.76
C GLY A 397 -6.70 -34.06 15.72
N ASP A 398 -6.44 -32.96 16.44
CA ASP A 398 -7.28 -31.76 16.50
C ASP A 398 -6.60 -30.58 15.81
N MET A 399 -7.12 -30.20 14.63
CA MET A 399 -6.58 -29.10 13.85
C MET A 399 -6.73 -27.73 14.51
N LYS A 400 -7.65 -27.56 15.47
CA LYS A 400 -7.72 -26.31 16.24
C LYS A 400 -6.47 -26.12 17.09
N VAL A 401 -5.95 -27.20 17.67
CA VAL A 401 -4.71 -27.15 18.45
C VAL A 401 -3.51 -26.86 17.53
N ALA A 402 -3.53 -27.37 16.29
CA ALA A 402 -2.52 -27.01 15.30
C ALA A 402 -2.56 -25.52 14.93
N ASP A 403 -3.76 -24.92 14.78
CA ASP A 403 -3.91 -23.48 14.55
C ASP A 403 -3.39 -22.66 15.74
N GLU A 404 -3.76 -23.04 16.97
CA GLU A 404 -3.27 -22.40 18.20
C GLU A 404 -1.74 -22.50 18.33
N TYR A 405 -1.16 -23.65 18.00
CA TYR A 405 0.29 -23.84 17.97
C TYR A 405 0.94 -22.94 16.92
N GLY A 406 0.33 -22.83 15.73
CA GLY A 406 0.81 -21.96 14.66
C GLY A 406 0.79 -20.48 15.04
N ILE A 407 -0.22 -20.03 15.78
CA ILE A 407 -0.28 -18.66 16.33
C ILE A 407 0.81 -18.45 17.39
N ALA A 408 1.09 -19.47 18.22
CA ALA A 408 2.00 -19.34 19.35
C ALA A 408 3.50 -19.42 18.97
N MET A 409 3.86 -20.15 17.91
CA MET A 409 5.26 -20.43 17.57
C MET A 409 5.87 -19.37 16.66
N ARG A 410 7.05 -18.86 17.04
CA ARG A 410 7.81 -17.84 16.28
C ARG A 410 8.71 -18.45 15.21
N VAL A 411 8.14 -19.06 14.18
CA VAL A 411 8.87 -19.70 13.07
C VAL A 411 8.23 -19.40 11.70
N GLY A 412 8.99 -19.58 10.63
CA GLY A 412 8.49 -19.45 9.25
C GLY A 412 7.74 -20.68 8.74
N ARG A 413 7.93 -21.85 9.38
CA ARG A 413 7.32 -23.13 8.98
C ARG A 413 6.75 -23.86 10.17
N ILE A 414 5.45 -24.13 10.14
CA ILE A 414 4.77 -25.05 11.06
C ILE A 414 4.47 -26.33 10.30
N ILE A 415 4.93 -27.46 10.82
CA ILE A 415 4.80 -28.76 10.18
C ILE A 415 3.82 -29.56 11.01
N VAL A 416 2.69 -29.92 10.41
CA VAL A 416 1.63 -30.63 11.09
C VAL A 416 1.62 -32.07 10.59
N ASN A 417 1.71 -33.04 11.51
CA ASN A 417 1.54 -34.45 11.21
C ASN A 417 2.45 -34.97 10.07
N SER A 418 3.73 -34.58 10.07
CA SER A 418 4.70 -34.95 9.03
C SER A 418 6.14 -34.91 9.57
N PRO A 419 7.07 -35.66 8.96
CA PRO A 419 8.49 -35.61 9.34
C PRO A 419 9.08 -34.22 9.06
N SER A 420 9.78 -33.64 10.03
CA SER A 420 10.18 -32.22 9.95
C SER A 420 11.15 -31.91 8.82
N SER A 421 12.16 -32.74 8.61
CA SER A 421 13.20 -32.49 7.60
C SER A 421 12.59 -32.41 6.20
N GLN A 422 11.79 -33.41 5.83
CA GLN A 422 11.13 -33.50 4.52
C GLN A 422 9.97 -32.49 4.40
N GLY A 423 9.22 -32.25 5.48
CA GLY A 423 8.16 -31.25 5.51
C GLY A 423 8.67 -29.81 5.38
N ALA A 424 9.81 -29.48 6.00
CA ALA A 424 10.36 -28.14 5.95
C ALA A 424 10.99 -27.81 4.60
N ILE A 425 11.70 -28.76 3.98
CA ILE A 425 12.31 -28.53 2.66
C ILE A 425 11.24 -28.40 1.57
N GLY A 426 10.08 -29.04 1.72
CA GLY A 426 8.88 -28.82 0.89
C GLY A 426 8.63 -29.89 -0.18
N ASP A 427 7.45 -29.82 -0.81
CA ASP A 427 6.92 -30.65 -1.93
C ASP A 427 6.73 -32.16 -1.65
N ILE A 428 7.50 -32.77 -0.74
CA ILE A 428 7.44 -34.22 -0.47
C ILE A 428 6.19 -34.61 0.32
N TYR A 429 5.89 -33.87 1.40
CA TYR A 429 4.76 -34.13 2.31
C TYR A 429 3.72 -33.01 2.34
N ASN A 430 4.01 -31.89 1.68
CA ASN A 430 3.17 -30.69 1.72
C ASN A 430 3.42 -29.81 0.48
N THR A 431 2.75 -28.67 0.43
CA THR A 431 2.82 -27.71 -0.69
C THR A 431 3.85 -26.60 -0.47
N ASN A 432 4.76 -26.72 0.50
CA ASN A 432 5.83 -25.73 0.66
C ASN A 432 6.75 -25.78 -0.56
N THR A 433 7.25 -24.62 -0.98
CA THR A 433 8.24 -24.51 -2.06
C THR A 433 9.48 -25.36 -1.75
N PRO A 434 9.89 -26.29 -2.63
CA PRO A 434 11.05 -27.13 -2.41
C PRO A 434 12.33 -26.28 -2.39
N SER A 435 13.13 -26.37 -1.32
CA SER A 435 14.34 -25.57 -1.15
C SER A 435 15.34 -26.17 -0.18
N LEU A 436 16.61 -25.83 -0.37
CA LEU A 436 17.70 -26.10 0.57
C LEU A 436 18.27 -24.81 1.18
N THR A 437 17.55 -23.70 1.04
CA THR A 437 17.85 -22.41 1.69
C THR A 437 16.57 -21.93 2.36
N LEU A 438 16.45 -22.23 3.65
CA LEU A 438 15.25 -21.99 4.45
C LEU A 438 15.41 -20.68 5.22
N GLY A 439 14.75 -19.62 4.75
CA GLY A 439 14.86 -18.30 5.38
C GLY A 439 14.16 -18.24 6.73
N CYS A 440 14.76 -17.62 7.75
CA CYS A 440 14.20 -17.58 9.12
C CYS A 440 13.51 -16.26 9.48
N GLY A 441 13.27 -15.37 8.50
CA GLY A 441 12.59 -14.10 8.71
C GLY A 441 13.24 -13.19 9.76
N SER A 442 12.48 -12.20 10.24
CA SER A 442 12.98 -11.21 11.20
C SER A 442 13.44 -11.84 12.52
N TYR A 443 12.78 -12.92 12.98
CA TYR A 443 13.18 -13.66 14.19
C TYR A 443 14.57 -14.27 14.08
N GLY A 444 14.91 -14.82 12.90
CA GLY A 444 16.24 -15.36 12.60
C GLY A 444 17.23 -14.34 12.01
N LYS A 445 16.88 -13.04 12.01
CA LYS A 445 17.67 -11.96 11.40
C LYS A 445 17.93 -12.16 9.90
N ASN A 446 16.90 -12.60 9.17
CA ASN A 446 16.93 -12.77 7.72
C ASN A 446 15.87 -11.88 7.05
N SER A 447 16.11 -11.57 5.78
CA SER A 447 15.22 -10.78 4.91
C SER A 447 14.00 -11.56 4.41
N VAL A 448 14.04 -12.89 4.49
CA VAL A 448 12.99 -13.80 4.02
C VAL A 448 12.69 -14.87 5.06
N SER A 449 11.40 -15.22 5.23
CA SER A 449 10.93 -16.32 6.08
C SER A 449 10.52 -17.57 5.30
N GLN A 450 10.33 -17.41 3.98
CA GLN A 450 9.94 -18.50 3.09
C GLN A 450 11.14 -19.37 2.68
N ASN A 451 10.83 -20.49 2.05
CA ASN A 451 11.80 -21.29 1.32
C ASN A 451 12.27 -20.50 0.08
N VAL A 452 13.58 -20.27 -0.04
CA VAL A 452 14.13 -19.45 -1.14
C VAL A 452 13.99 -20.21 -2.45
N THR A 453 13.56 -19.51 -3.50
CA THR A 453 13.45 -20.01 -4.88
C THR A 453 13.67 -18.88 -5.90
N THR A 454 13.38 -19.12 -7.18
CA THR A 454 13.44 -18.18 -8.31
C THR A 454 12.78 -16.82 -8.05
N VAL A 455 11.65 -16.77 -7.35
CA VAL A 455 10.92 -15.52 -7.04
C VAL A 455 11.77 -14.53 -6.24
N ASN A 456 12.80 -15.02 -5.55
CA ASN A 456 13.72 -14.21 -4.78
C ASN A 456 14.91 -13.70 -5.60
N LEU A 457 15.05 -14.14 -6.86
CA LEU A 457 16.18 -13.86 -7.76
C LEU A 457 15.75 -13.10 -9.02
N VAL A 458 14.53 -12.52 -9.02
CA VAL A 458 14.00 -11.69 -10.10
C VAL A 458 13.50 -10.36 -9.53
N ASN A 459 13.97 -9.26 -10.12
CA ASN A 459 13.37 -7.95 -9.95
C ASN A 459 12.14 -7.84 -10.87
N LYS A 460 11.02 -7.35 -10.32
CA LYS A 460 9.80 -7.05 -11.07
C LYS A 460 9.74 -5.57 -11.41
N LYS A 461 9.91 -5.23 -12.68
CA LYS A 461 9.66 -3.88 -13.19
C LYS A 461 8.19 -3.73 -13.55
N ARG A 462 7.54 -2.65 -13.11
CA ARG A 462 6.14 -2.35 -13.46
C ARG A 462 6.08 -1.18 -14.44
N ILE A 463 5.58 -1.44 -15.64
CA ILE A 463 5.21 -0.41 -16.62
C ILE A 463 3.78 0.03 -16.29
N ALA A 464 3.59 1.27 -15.82
CA ALA A 464 2.28 1.82 -15.48
C ALA A 464 1.75 2.73 -16.61
N LYS A 465 0.60 2.40 -17.18
CA LYS A 465 -0.08 3.18 -18.24
C LYS A 465 -0.83 4.37 -17.60
N ARG A 466 -0.87 5.53 -18.25
CA ARG A 466 -1.65 6.70 -17.79
C ARG A 466 -3.13 6.31 -17.71
N ARG A 467 -3.80 6.68 -16.62
CA ARG A 467 -5.25 6.50 -16.44
C ARG A 467 -5.89 7.82 -16.07
N VAL A 468 -7.16 7.98 -16.43
CA VAL A 468 -7.99 9.10 -16.00
C VAL A 468 -8.91 8.65 -14.88
N ASN A 469 -9.21 9.56 -13.97
CA ASN A 469 -10.17 9.30 -12.90
C ASN A 469 -11.57 9.16 -13.50
N MET A 470 -12.35 8.18 -13.04
CA MET A 470 -13.78 8.13 -13.32
C MET A 470 -14.43 9.41 -12.77
N GLN A 471 -15.16 10.16 -13.60
CA GLN A 471 -15.95 11.33 -13.17
C GLN A 471 -17.42 10.96 -13.15
N TRP A 472 -18.18 11.53 -12.21
CA TRP A 472 -19.61 11.27 -12.04
C TRP A 472 -20.36 12.57 -12.26
N PHE A 473 -21.57 12.48 -12.82
CA PHE A 473 -22.48 13.61 -12.91
C PHE A 473 -23.61 13.38 -11.90
N LYS A 474 -23.61 14.15 -10.81
CA LYS A 474 -24.57 14.04 -9.73
C LYS A 474 -25.29 15.36 -9.50
N VAL A 475 -26.61 15.29 -9.53
CA VAL A 475 -27.58 16.35 -9.30
C VAL A 475 -28.78 15.74 -8.55
N PRO A 476 -29.72 16.53 -8.00
CA PRO A 476 -30.93 15.97 -7.42
C PRO A 476 -31.66 15.06 -8.41
N PRO A 477 -32.19 13.91 -7.96
CA PRO A 477 -32.91 12.99 -8.84
C PRO A 477 -34.24 13.57 -9.36
N LYS A 478 -34.77 14.62 -8.72
CA LYS A 478 -36.00 15.30 -9.10
C LYS A 478 -35.78 16.81 -9.08
N ILE A 479 -35.97 17.45 -10.23
CA ILE A 479 -35.94 18.91 -10.39
C ILE A 479 -37.27 19.32 -11.03
N TYR A 480 -38.11 20.03 -10.29
CA TYR A 480 -39.33 20.63 -10.78
C TYR A 480 -39.05 22.10 -11.10
N PHE A 481 -39.58 22.62 -12.19
CA PHE A 481 -39.41 24.00 -12.62
C PHE A 481 -40.69 24.49 -13.30
N GLU A 482 -40.75 25.77 -13.66
CA GLU A 482 -41.94 26.54 -14.09
C GLU A 482 -42.73 27.13 -12.92
N GLU A 483 -43.54 28.15 -13.24
CA GLU A 483 -44.45 28.81 -12.30
C GLU A 483 -45.37 27.79 -11.62
N ASP A 484 -45.56 27.95 -10.32
CA ASP A 484 -46.40 27.09 -9.47
C ASP A 484 -45.93 25.63 -9.35
N SER A 485 -44.71 25.32 -9.75
CA SER A 485 -44.10 24.00 -9.54
C SER A 485 -44.03 23.58 -8.06
N ILE A 486 -44.13 24.53 -7.12
CA ILE A 486 -44.31 24.28 -5.68
C ILE A 486 -45.53 23.39 -5.35
N GLN A 487 -46.52 23.30 -6.26
CA GLN A 487 -47.66 22.41 -6.13
C GLN A 487 -47.29 20.93 -5.97
N TYR A 488 -46.09 20.54 -6.40
CA TYR A 488 -45.59 19.17 -6.23
C TYR A 488 -45.59 18.73 -4.75
N LEU A 489 -45.45 19.66 -3.80
CA LEU A 489 -45.55 19.34 -2.36
C LEU A 489 -46.89 18.71 -1.98
N GLU A 490 -47.97 18.97 -2.72
CA GLU A 490 -49.26 18.29 -2.53
C GLU A 490 -49.18 16.80 -2.89
N LYS A 491 -48.37 16.44 -3.89
CA LYS A 491 -48.28 15.09 -4.46
C LYS A 491 -47.04 14.29 -4.01
N MET A 492 -46.10 14.93 -3.32
CA MET A 492 -44.87 14.27 -2.88
C MET A 492 -45.17 13.11 -1.91
N GLU A 493 -44.74 11.90 -2.26
CA GLU A 493 -45.01 10.70 -1.45
C GLU A 493 -44.05 10.53 -0.27
N GLY A 494 -44.54 9.88 0.79
CA GLY A 494 -43.75 9.50 1.96
C GLY A 494 -43.29 10.69 2.80
N ILE A 495 -44.14 11.72 2.92
CA ILE A 495 -43.96 12.85 3.83
C ILE A 495 -45.23 13.09 4.64
N SER A 496 -45.06 13.29 5.95
CA SER A 496 -46.13 13.49 6.94
C SER A 496 -45.75 14.50 8.03
N ARG A 497 -44.46 14.84 8.17
CA ARG A 497 -43.92 15.78 9.16
C ARG A 497 -42.86 16.67 8.51
N ALA A 498 -43.28 17.84 8.04
CA ALA A 498 -42.43 18.81 7.36
C ALA A 498 -41.80 19.82 8.33
N PHE A 499 -40.47 19.88 8.34
CA PHE A 499 -39.72 20.92 9.03
C PHE A 499 -39.27 21.97 8.00
N ILE A 500 -39.84 23.17 8.07
CA ILE A 500 -39.62 24.24 7.10
C ILE A 500 -38.48 25.13 7.60
N VAL A 501 -37.36 25.16 6.88
CA VAL A 501 -36.16 25.96 7.23
C VAL A 501 -36.12 27.20 6.34
N THR A 502 -36.06 28.37 6.96
CA THR A 502 -36.16 29.66 6.26
C THR A 502 -35.51 30.79 7.06
N ASP A 503 -35.40 31.97 6.46
CA ASP A 503 -35.07 33.22 7.15
C ASP A 503 -36.35 34.04 7.51
N PRO A 504 -36.23 35.07 8.38
CA PRO A 504 -37.38 35.89 8.79
C PRO A 504 -38.00 36.71 7.66
N VAL A 505 -37.23 37.07 6.63
CA VAL A 505 -37.71 37.89 5.51
C VAL A 505 -38.69 37.09 4.65
N MET A 506 -38.39 35.82 4.39
CA MET A 506 -39.29 34.95 3.63
C MET A 506 -40.63 34.72 4.32
N VAL A 507 -40.66 34.71 5.66
CA VAL A 507 -41.90 34.66 6.45
C VAL A 507 -42.68 35.96 6.26
N GLN A 508 -42.02 37.13 6.39
CA GLN A 508 -42.66 38.44 6.24
C GLN A 508 -43.24 38.67 4.83
N LEU A 509 -42.60 38.09 3.80
CA LEU A 509 -43.07 38.15 2.42
C LEU A 509 -44.21 37.18 2.09
N GLY A 510 -44.64 36.34 3.05
CA GLY A 510 -45.71 35.35 2.85
C GLY A 510 -45.32 34.15 1.98
N ASN A 511 -44.02 33.93 1.75
CA ASN A 511 -43.55 32.81 0.91
C ASN A 511 -43.77 31.46 1.60
N VAL A 512 -43.65 31.41 2.92
CA VAL A 512 -43.90 30.19 3.72
C VAL A 512 -45.38 29.78 3.67
N ASP A 513 -46.31 30.75 3.58
CA ASP A 513 -47.74 30.45 3.49
C ASP A 513 -48.10 29.66 2.23
N LYS A 514 -47.37 29.85 1.13
CA LYS A 514 -47.53 29.09 -0.11
C LYS A 514 -47.15 27.62 0.07
N ILE A 515 -46.08 27.34 0.81
CA ILE A 515 -45.70 25.96 1.18
C ILE A 515 -46.81 25.33 2.03
N LEU A 516 -47.23 26.03 3.08
CA LEU A 516 -48.27 25.54 3.98
C LEU A 516 -49.60 25.29 3.24
N HIS A 517 -49.94 26.12 2.27
CA HIS A 517 -51.12 25.94 1.43
C HIS A 517 -51.12 24.57 0.75
N TYR A 518 -50.04 24.21 0.04
CA TYR A 518 -49.96 22.92 -0.67
C TYR A 518 -49.80 21.73 0.27
N LEU A 519 -49.11 21.87 1.40
CA LEU A 519 -49.02 20.82 2.42
C LEU A 519 -50.39 20.52 3.06
N ARG A 520 -51.25 21.54 3.26
CA ARG A 520 -52.61 21.38 3.81
C ARG A 520 -53.59 20.74 2.83
N LYS A 521 -53.30 20.76 1.52
CA LYS A 521 -54.14 20.13 0.48
C LYS A 521 -53.89 18.64 0.30
N ARG A 522 -52.90 18.07 0.98
CA ARG A 522 -52.56 16.65 0.91
C ARG A 522 -53.69 15.79 1.48
N GLU A 523 -53.88 14.61 0.89
CA GLU A 523 -54.86 13.62 1.40
C GLU A 523 -54.51 13.17 2.82
N GLN A 524 -53.21 12.93 3.07
CA GLN A 524 -52.68 12.71 4.41
C GLN A 524 -52.15 14.04 4.95
N TYR A 525 -52.73 14.49 6.08
CA TYR A 525 -52.34 15.74 6.72
C TYR A 525 -50.85 15.74 7.07
N CYS A 526 -50.12 16.74 6.59
CA CYS A 526 -48.71 16.91 6.89
C CYS A 526 -48.56 17.90 8.04
N HIS A 527 -48.09 17.43 9.20
CA HIS A 527 -47.73 18.32 10.30
C HIS A 527 -46.56 19.19 9.88
N SER A 528 -46.60 20.50 10.16
CA SER A 528 -45.55 21.44 9.76
C SER A 528 -45.04 22.24 10.95
N GLU A 529 -43.73 22.36 11.05
CA GLU A 529 -43.04 23.26 12.00
C GLU A 529 -42.13 24.21 11.21
N ILE A 530 -42.11 25.48 11.59
CA ILE A 530 -41.32 26.52 10.91
C ILE A 530 -40.13 26.90 11.79
N TYR A 531 -38.93 26.75 11.23
CA TYR A 531 -37.70 27.29 11.77
C TYR A 531 -37.24 28.46 10.91
N SER A 532 -37.44 29.68 11.41
CA SER A 532 -37.14 30.93 10.69
C SER A 532 -35.89 31.65 11.20
N ASP A 533 -35.09 31.04 12.07
CA ASP A 533 -33.93 31.66 12.74
C ASP A 533 -32.63 31.45 11.95
N VAL A 534 -32.70 31.41 10.61
CA VAL A 534 -31.51 31.34 9.76
C VAL A 534 -30.99 32.75 9.46
N GLU A 535 -29.78 33.01 9.94
CA GLU A 535 -29.01 34.21 9.66
C GLU A 535 -28.30 34.13 8.29
N SER A 536 -27.94 35.28 7.72
CA SER A 536 -26.98 35.33 6.61
C SER A 536 -25.65 34.72 7.04
N ASP A 537 -25.02 33.92 6.19
CA ASP A 537 -23.80 33.16 6.51
C ASP A 537 -23.95 32.23 7.73
N PRO A 538 -24.76 31.17 7.63
CA PRO A 538 -25.24 30.40 8.78
C PRO A 538 -24.09 29.81 9.61
N SER A 539 -24.17 29.98 10.92
CA SER A 539 -23.17 29.46 11.85
C SER A 539 -23.40 27.98 12.22
N VAL A 540 -22.34 27.33 12.73
CA VAL A 540 -22.46 26.01 13.37
C VAL A 540 -23.51 26.04 14.48
N GLU A 541 -23.58 27.11 15.26
CA GLU A 541 -24.58 27.29 16.31
C GLU A 541 -26.01 27.37 15.77
N CYS A 542 -26.22 28.08 14.65
CA CYS A 542 -27.51 28.13 13.97
C CYS A 542 -27.97 26.73 13.56
N ILE A 543 -27.07 25.94 12.98
CA ILE A 543 -27.36 24.57 12.56
C ILE A 543 -27.74 23.71 13.76
N MET A 544 -26.97 23.75 14.85
CA MET A 544 -27.24 22.92 16.03
C MET A 544 -28.57 23.28 16.72
N ARG A 545 -28.96 24.57 16.76
CA ARG A 545 -30.29 24.97 17.25
C ARG A 545 -31.41 24.38 16.39
N GLY A 546 -31.26 24.42 15.07
CA GLY A 546 -32.21 23.77 14.15
C GLY A 546 -32.28 22.26 14.35
N VAL A 547 -31.14 21.60 14.56
CA VAL A 547 -31.07 20.15 14.85
C VAL A 547 -31.83 19.80 16.13
N ASP A 548 -31.71 20.60 17.18
CA ASP A 548 -32.44 20.34 18.43
C ASP A 548 -33.96 20.52 18.27
N ALA A 549 -34.40 21.53 17.50
CA ALA A 549 -35.80 21.67 17.12
C ALA A 549 -36.29 20.48 16.27
N MET A 550 -35.49 20.01 15.31
CA MET A 550 -35.80 18.82 14.52
C MET A 550 -35.87 17.56 15.39
N ARG A 551 -35.04 17.40 16.42
CA ARG A 551 -35.13 16.26 17.34
C ARG A 551 -36.43 16.25 18.14
N ALA A 552 -36.91 17.43 18.55
CA ALA A 552 -38.19 17.57 19.22
C ALA A 552 -39.37 17.29 18.27
N PHE A 553 -39.28 17.74 17.03
CA PHE A 553 -40.33 17.58 16.03
C PHE A 553 -40.31 16.22 15.32
N ASN A 554 -39.17 15.56 15.20
CA ASN A 554 -38.96 14.32 14.46
C ASN A 554 -39.52 14.36 13.00
N PRO A 555 -38.98 15.21 12.11
CA PRO A 555 -39.45 15.33 10.72
C PRO A 555 -39.05 14.13 9.85
N ASP A 556 -39.87 13.89 8.82
CA ASP A 556 -39.57 12.99 7.68
C ASP A 556 -39.24 13.75 6.39
N VAL A 557 -39.45 15.07 6.38
CA VAL A 557 -38.98 15.96 5.31
C VAL A 557 -38.53 17.31 5.87
N ILE A 558 -37.42 17.81 5.36
CA ILE A 558 -36.95 19.18 5.52
C ILE A 558 -37.29 19.93 4.25
N ILE A 559 -37.98 21.05 4.37
CA ILE A 559 -38.29 21.94 3.24
C ILE A 559 -37.52 23.24 3.46
N ALA A 560 -36.43 23.40 2.74
CA ALA A 560 -35.63 24.62 2.77
C ALA A 560 -36.19 25.62 1.74
N ILE A 561 -36.65 26.78 2.22
CA ILE A 561 -37.06 27.90 1.35
C ILE A 561 -36.25 29.14 1.71
N GLY A 562 -35.57 29.70 0.72
CA GLY A 562 -34.78 30.92 0.90
C GLY A 562 -33.63 31.04 -0.08
N GLY A 563 -32.71 31.96 0.20
CA GLY A 563 -31.44 32.04 -0.50
C GLY A 563 -30.48 30.91 -0.11
N GLY A 564 -29.25 30.95 -0.65
CA GLY A 564 -28.22 29.93 -0.36
C GLY A 564 -27.98 29.68 1.13
N SER A 565 -27.99 30.72 1.97
CA SER A 565 -27.86 30.60 3.42
C SER A 565 -28.90 29.67 4.06
N ALA A 566 -30.17 29.76 3.65
CA ALA A 566 -31.25 28.93 4.20
C ALA A 566 -31.09 27.47 3.78
N ILE A 567 -30.73 27.24 2.51
CA ILE A 567 -30.53 25.90 1.96
C ILE A 567 -29.27 25.24 2.54
N ASP A 568 -28.18 25.97 2.69
CA ASP A 568 -26.93 25.48 3.27
C ASP A 568 -27.08 25.16 4.75
N ALA A 569 -27.81 26.00 5.51
CA ALA A 569 -28.18 25.71 6.89
C ALA A 569 -29.01 24.41 6.97
N ALA A 570 -30.00 24.24 6.09
CA ALA A 570 -30.82 23.04 6.04
C ALA A 570 -30.02 21.78 5.71
N LYS A 571 -29.02 21.85 4.81
CA LYS A 571 -28.09 20.73 4.54
C LYS A 571 -27.27 20.35 5.78
N GLY A 572 -26.77 21.35 6.50
CA GLY A 572 -26.07 21.13 7.77
C GLY A 572 -26.98 20.49 8.82
N MET A 573 -28.19 21.01 8.98
CA MET A 573 -29.19 20.47 9.90
C MET A 573 -29.56 19.04 9.54
N TRP A 574 -29.75 18.74 8.24
CA TRP A 574 -30.02 17.40 7.73
C TRP A 574 -28.92 16.40 8.13
N LEU A 575 -27.65 16.76 7.89
CA LEU A 575 -26.50 15.93 8.21
C LEU A 575 -26.43 15.59 9.70
N PHE A 576 -26.49 16.61 10.57
CA PHE A 576 -26.34 16.42 12.02
C PHE A 576 -27.61 15.87 12.69
N TYR A 577 -28.78 16.00 12.07
CA TYR A 577 -30.00 15.33 12.50
C TYR A 577 -29.94 13.82 12.21
N GLU A 578 -29.47 13.43 11.03
CA GLU A 578 -29.35 12.00 10.69
C GLU A 578 -28.22 11.32 11.47
N HIS A 579 -27.05 11.96 11.54
CA HIS A 579 -25.81 11.39 12.09
C HIS A 579 -25.15 12.34 13.11
N PRO A 580 -25.71 12.43 14.33
CA PRO A 580 -25.27 13.38 15.35
C PRO A 580 -23.85 13.15 15.89
N GLU A 581 -23.28 11.96 15.67
CA GLU A 581 -21.92 11.58 16.03
C GLU A 581 -20.85 12.11 15.06
N THR A 582 -21.27 12.68 13.93
CA THR A 582 -20.36 13.18 12.89
C THR A 582 -19.53 14.36 13.40
N SER A 583 -18.21 14.33 13.17
CA SER A 583 -17.31 15.43 13.57
C SER A 583 -17.22 16.53 12.52
N PHE A 584 -17.60 17.76 12.89
CA PHE A 584 -17.43 18.94 12.02
C PHE A 584 -15.97 19.16 11.58
N ASP A 585 -15.01 18.93 12.49
CA ASP A 585 -13.58 19.05 12.18
C ASP A 585 -13.10 18.05 11.12
N GLY A 586 -13.71 16.86 11.08
CA GLY A 586 -13.47 15.87 10.04
C GLY A 586 -14.07 16.28 8.69
N LEU A 587 -15.28 16.85 8.71
CA LEU A 587 -16.01 17.24 7.49
C LEU A 587 -15.35 18.40 6.73
N ARG A 588 -14.69 19.31 7.43
CA ARG A 588 -13.98 20.48 6.84
C ARG A 588 -12.59 20.17 6.28
N GLN A 589 -12.11 18.93 6.40
CA GLN A 589 -10.79 18.55 5.86
C GLN A 589 -10.76 18.60 4.33
N ARG A 590 -9.64 19.11 3.79
CA ARG A 590 -9.42 19.28 2.34
C ARG A 590 -9.15 17.96 1.62
N PHE A 591 -9.33 17.98 0.31
CA PHE A 591 -9.10 16.82 -0.54
C PHE A 591 -8.66 17.20 -1.96
N LEU A 592 -7.97 16.28 -2.63
CA LEU A 592 -7.70 16.36 -4.07
C LEU A 592 -8.71 15.56 -4.90
N ASP A 593 -9.30 14.52 -4.32
CA ASP A 593 -10.38 13.73 -4.91
C ASP A 593 -11.45 13.52 -3.82
N ILE A 594 -12.66 14.02 -4.07
CA ILE A 594 -13.81 13.96 -3.16
C ILE A 594 -14.14 12.51 -2.71
N ARG A 595 -13.66 11.49 -3.43
CA ARG A 595 -13.87 10.07 -3.11
C ARG A 595 -12.75 9.44 -2.28
N LYS A 596 -11.57 10.05 -2.26
CA LYS A 596 -10.38 9.53 -1.55
C LYS A 596 -10.13 10.24 -0.23
N ARG A 597 -11.19 10.78 0.37
CA ARG A 597 -11.11 11.51 1.64
C ARG A 597 -10.73 10.55 2.78
N ALA A 598 -9.88 11.04 3.68
CA ALA A 598 -9.56 10.35 4.91
C ALA A 598 -10.79 10.27 5.85
N PHE A 599 -11.62 11.31 5.85
CA PHE A 599 -12.89 11.35 6.56
C PHE A 599 -14.07 11.20 5.57
N LYS A 600 -14.94 10.22 5.81
CA LYS A 600 -16.08 9.92 4.93
C LYS A 600 -17.36 10.54 5.48
N PHE A 601 -18.15 11.18 4.62
CA PHE A 601 -19.50 11.58 4.98
C PHE A 601 -20.40 10.35 5.11
N PRO A 602 -21.31 10.33 6.10
CA PRO A 602 -22.31 9.28 6.19
C PRO A 602 -23.34 9.41 5.06
N LYS A 603 -24.07 8.32 4.78
CA LYS A 603 -25.17 8.35 3.82
C LYS A 603 -26.37 9.07 4.44
N LEU A 604 -26.93 10.05 3.72
CA LEU A 604 -28.12 10.79 4.12
C LEU A 604 -29.38 10.29 3.41
N GLY A 605 -30.55 10.69 3.90
CA GLY A 605 -31.85 10.36 3.33
C GLY A 605 -32.52 9.14 3.98
N ALA A 606 -31.97 8.63 5.08
CA ALA A 606 -32.51 7.46 5.77
C ALA A 606 -33.62 7.81 6.76
N LYS A 607 -33.53 8.97 7.43
CA LYS A 607 -34.53 9.44 8.39
C LYS A 607 -35.43 10.52 7.81
N THR A 608 -34.87 11.42 7.00
CA THR A 608 -35.59 12.56 6.43
C THR A 608 -35.09 12.89 5.03
N LYS A 609 -35.99 13.38 4.18
CA LYS A 609 -35.64 13.91 2.86
C LYS A 609 -35.34 15.40 2.93
N LEU A 610 -34.58 15.94 1.97
CA LEU A 610 -34.36 17.38 1.80
C LEU A 610 -34.97 17.88 0.49
N VAL A 611 -35.91 18.82 0.60
CA VAL A 611 -36.46 19.61 -0.51
C VAL A 611 -35.88 21.01 -0.47
N ALA A 612 -35.31 21.48 -1.57
CA ALA A 612 -34.73 22.81 -1.68
C ALA A 612 -35.51 23.69 -2.68
N ILE A 613 -35.93 24.87 -2.22
CA ILE A 613 -36.71 25.85 -2.97
C ILE A 613 -35.97 27.19 -2.92
N PRO A 614 -35.17 27.53 -3.95
CA PRO A 614 -34.42 28.78 -3.96
C PRO A 614 -35.35 29.98 -4.16
N THR A 615 -35.12 31.05 -3.40
CA THR A 615 -35.81 32.35 -3.59
C THR A 615 -34.90 33.41 -4.22
N THR A 616 -33.63 33.06 -4.43
CA THR A 616 -32.62 33.89 -5.11
C THR A 616 -31.99 33.16 -6.28
N SER A 617 -31.74 33.85 -7.38
CA SER A 617 -31.14 33.29 -8.61
C SER A 617 -29.62 33.51 -8.67
N GLY A 618 -28.87 32.84 -7.78
CA GLY A 618 -27.40 32.98 -7.72
C GLY A 618 -26.65 31.70 -7.40
N THR A 619 -26.90 31.16 -6.21
CA THR A 619 -26.02 30.16 -5.59
C THR A 619 -26.09 28.74 -6.19
N GLY A 620 -27.22 28.35 -6.80
CA GLY A 620 -27.45 26.97 -7.22
C GLY A 620 -27.49 25.94 -6.07
N SER A 621 -27.62 26.40 -4.81
CA SER A 621 -27.55 25.55 -3.61
C SER A 621 -28.59 24.43 -3.60
N GLU A 622 -29.69 24.60 -4.31
CA GLU A 622 -30.75 23.60 -4.44
C GLU A 622 -30.35 22.35 -5.25
N VAL A 623 -29.30 22.44 -6.08
CA VAL A 623 -28.79 21.32 -6.88
C VAL A 623 -27.37 20.88 -6.53
N THR A 624 -26.67 21.63 -5.68
CA THR A 624 -25.26 21.36 -5.40
C THR A 624 -25.03 20.47 -4.18
N SER A 625 -23.88 19.81 -4.16
CA SER A 625 -23.38 19.03 -3.02
C SER A 625 -22.55 19.86 -2.02
N PHE A 626 -22.68 21.19 -2.06
CA PHE A 626 -21.93 22.11 -1.20
C PHE A 626 -22.83 22.70 -0.11
N SER A 627 -22.25 22.99 1.05
CA SER A 627 -22.89 23.76 2.12
C SER A 627 -21.83 24.65 2.77
N VAL A 628 -22.03 25.96 2.76
CA VAL A 628 -21.10 26.92 3.39
C VAL A 628 -21.56 27.19 4.81
N ILE A 629 -20.69 26.86 5.77
CA ILE A 629 -20.97 27.01 7.20
C ILE A 629 -19.89 27.88 7.85
N THR A 630 -20.32 28.83 8.67
CA THR A 630 -19.42 29.74 9.40
C THR A 630 -19.09 29.18 10.79
N ASP A 631 -17.80 29.03 11.08
CA ASP A 631 -17.29 28.72 12.41
C ASP A 631 -16.93 30.02 13.15
N LYS A 632 -17.90 30.56 13.90
CA LYS A 632 -17.74 31.80 14.67
C LYS A 632 -16.74 31.63 15.83
N LYS A 633 -16.57 30.43 16.36
CA LYS A 633 -15.68 30.15 17.50
C LYS A 633 -14.21 30.08 17.09
N ASN A 634 -13.93 29.58 15.90
CA ASN A 634 -12.57 29.46 15.37
C ASN A 634 -12.23 30.59 14.37
N GLY A 635 -12.40 31.85 14.78
CA GLY A 635 -11.94 33.01 13.99
C GLY A 635 -12.87 33.43 12.85
N ASN A 636 -14.16 33.11 12.94
CA ASN A 636 -15.19 33.48 11.95
C ASN A 636 -14.89 32.97 10.53
N ILE A 637 -14.38 31.73 10.45
CA ILE A 637 -13.95 31.11 9.19
C ILE A 637 -15.15 30.45 8.50
N LYS A 638 -15.32 30.73 7.21
CA LYS A 638 -16.30 30.01 6.36
C LYS A 638 -15.68 28.72 5.82
N TYR A 639 -16.31 27.59 6.10
CA TYR A 639 -15.93 26.28 5.59
C TYR A 639 -16.94 25.78 4.55
N PRO A 640 -16.53 25.52 3.30
CA PRO A 640 -17.36 24.81 2.35
C PRO A 640 -17.30 23.30 2.68
N LEU A 641 -18.40 22.77 3.20
CA LEU A 641 -18.60 21.33 3.25
C LEU A 641 -18.95 20.84 1.85
N ALA A 642 -18.16 19.89 1.33
CA ALA A 642 -18.29 19.38 -0.03
C ALA A 642 -18.37 17.86 0.00
N ASP A 643 -19.58 17.31 -0.15
CA ASP A 643 -19.77 15.87 -0.32
C ASP A 643 -21.08 15.59 -1.06
N TYR A 644 -21.04 14.67 -2.01
CA TYR A 644 -22.19 14.20 -2.75
C TYR A 644 -23.34 13.69 -1.87
N ALA A 645 -23.11 13.34 -0.60
CA ALA A 645 -24.16 13.03 0.35
C ALA A 645 -25.09 14.22 0.66
N LEU A 646 -24.61 15.46 0.50
CA LEU A 646 -25.35 16.70 0.77
C LEU A 646 -26.23 17.17 -0.40
N THR A 647 -26.26 16.45 -1.52
CA THR A 647 -27.16 16.78 -2.64
C THR A 647 -28.62 16.62 -2.22
N PRO A 648 -29.49 17.63 -2.38
CA PRO A 648 -30.91 17.52 -2.05
C PRO A 648 -31.63 16.40 -2.80
N ASP A 649 -32.70 15.86 -2.21
CA ASP A 649 -33.54 14.84 -2.84
C ASP A 649 -34.46 15.43 -3.92
N VAL A 650 -34.91 16.67 -3.71
CA VAL A 650 -35.80 17.39 -4.62
C VAL A 650 -35.38 18.86 -4.69
N ALA A 651 -35.27 19.40 -5.89
CA ALA A 651 -35.19 20.84 -6.15
C ALA A 651 -36.48 21.33 -6.81
N ILE A 652 -37.00 22.48 -6.39
CA ILE A 652 -38.19 23.12 -6.99
C ILE A 652 -37.84 24.56 -7.36
N ILE A 653 -37.69 24.81 -8.66
CA ILE A 653 -37.25 26.07 -9.27
C ILE A 653 -38.49 26.86 -9.71
N ASP A 654 -39.18 27.46 -8.73
CA ASP A 654 -40.43 28.19 -8.98
C ASP A 654 -40.17 29.71 -9.06
N PRO A 655 -40.29 30.33 -10.25
CA PRO A 655 -39.94 31.72 -10.49
C PRO A 655 -40.76 32.71 -9.66
N GLN A 656 -41.92 32.32 -9.13
CA GLN A 656 -42.76 33.20 -8.33
C GLN A 656 -42.04 33.75 -7.09
N PHE A 657 -41.06 33.01 -6.55
CA PHE A 657 -40.30 33.41 -5.36
C PHE A 657 -39.22 34.46 -5.65
N THR A 658 -38.93 34.72 -6.93
CA THR A 658 -37.90 35.68 -7.36
C THR A 658 -38.46 37.10 -7.61
N ARG A 659 -39.80 37.27 -7.61
CA ARG A 659 -40.48 38.52 -7.98
C ARG A 659 -40.27 39.67 -7.00
N SER A 660 -40.01 39.36 -5.74
CA SER A 660 -39.75 40.37 -4.70
C SER A 660 -38.26 40.76 -4.59
N MET A 661 -37.36 40.15 -5.37
CA MET A 661 -35.92 40.43 -5.26
C MET A 661 -35.59 41.90 -5.53
N PRO A 662 -34.85 42.58 -4.63
CA PRO A 662 -34.32 43.91 -4.86
C PRO A 662 -33.33 43.93 -6.03
N LYS A 663 -33.28 45.05 -6.75
CA LYS A 663 -32.34 45.26 -7.87
C LYS A 663 -30.89 44.90 -7.55
N SER A 664 -30.41 45.29 -6.37
CA SER A 664 -29.05 45.00 -5.93
C SER A 664 -28.75 43.51 -5.84
N ILE A 665 -29.71 42.71 -5.33
CA ILE A 665 -29.59 41.25 -5.21
C ILE A 665 -29.67 40.60 -6.59
N VAL A 666 -30.57 41.05 -7.47
CA VAL A 666 -30.68 40.53 -8.85
C VAL A 666 -29.35 40.68 -9.60
N ALA A 667 -28.71 41.85 -9.49
CA ALA A 667 -27.42 42.10 -10.13
C ALA A 667 -26.29 41.24 -9.54
N ASP A 668 -26.12 41.26 -8.20
CA ASP A 668 -25.04 40.53 -7.54
C ASP A 668 -25.18 39.00 -7.78
N THR A 669 -26.38 38.45 -7.63
CA THR A 669 -26.63 37.01 -7.83
C THR A 669 -26.55 36.59 -9.29
N GLY A 670 -27.00 37.41 -10.24
CA GLY A 670 -26.89 37.08 -11.66
C GLY A 670 -25.46 37.05 -12.19
N LEU A 671 -24.58 37.94 -11.70
CA LEU A 671 -23.15 37.91 -12.03
C LEU A 671 -22.41 36.75 -11.35
N ASP A 672 -22.91 36.30 -10.20
CA ASP A 672 -22.48 35.06 -9.56
C ASP A 672 -22.74 33.85 -10.46
N VAL A 673 -23.94 33.74 -11.05
CA VAL A 673 -24.28 32.70 -12.03
C VAL A 673 -23.33 32.73 -13.24
N LEU A 674 -22.97 33.92 -13.73
CA LEU A 674 -22.03 34.05 -14.83
C LEU A 674 -20.66 33.47 -14.45
N THR A 675 -20.18 33.80 -13.25
CA THR A 675 -18.92 33.29 -12.71
C THR A 675 -18.96 31.77 -12.57
N HIS A 676 -20.02 31.22 -11.97
CA HIS A 676 -20.22 29.78 -11.82
C HIS A 676 -20.12 29.05 -13.16
N ALA A 677 -20.85 29.54 -14.18
CA ALA A 677 -20.87 28.93 -15.49
C ALA A 677 -19.48 28.99 -16.18
N ILE A 678 -18.84 30.15 -16.16
CA ILE A 678 -17.53 30.34 -16.80
C ILE A 678 -16.46 29.49 -16.13
N GLU A 679 -16.37 29.48 -14.81
CA GLU A 679 -15.36 28.68 -14.10
C GLU A 679 -15.60 27.18 -14.22
N ALA A 680 -16.85 26.72 -14.14
CA ALA A 680 -17.19 25.32 -14.39
C ALA A 680 -16.79 24.90 -15.81
N TYR A 681 -16.92 25.79 -16.79
CA TYR A 681 -16.51 25.52 -18.17
C TYR A 681 -15.00 25.43 -18.31
N VAL A 682 -14.20 26.30 -17.70
CA VAL A 682 -12.73 26.25 -17.87
C VAL A 682 -12.01 25.36 -16.87
N SER A 683 -12.73 24.80 -15.89
CA SER A 683 -12.18 23.92 -14.87
C SER A 683 -11.41 22.73 -15.45
N VAL A 684 -10.35 22.31 -14.75
CA VAL A 684 -9.61 21.07 -15.06
C VAL A 684 -10.46 19.81 -14.86
N MET A 685 -11.59 19.94 -14.15
CA MET A 685 -12.58 18.89 -13.92
C MET A 685 -13.77 18.98 -14.87
N ALA A 686 -13.81 19.95 -15.79
CA ALA A 686 -14.87 20.08 -16.79
C ALA A 686 -15.03 18.79 -17.63
N SER A 687 -16.24 18.54 -18.11
CA SER A 687 -16.65 17.37 -18.88
C SER A 687 -17.71 17.74 -19.90
N ASP A 688 -17.95 16.91 -20.92
CA ASP A 688 -18.96 17.20 -21.94
C ASP A 688 -20.36 17.47 -21.34
N TYR A 689 -20.68 16.82 -20.21
CA TYR A 689 -21.92 17.05 -19.45
C TYR A 689 -21.98 18.45 -18.82
N THR A 690 -20.91 18.86 -18.14
CA THR A 690 -20.84 20.18 -17.49
C THR A 690 -20.68 21.30 -18.52
N ASP A 691 -20.03 21.01 -19.65
CA ASP A 691 -19.78 21.96 -20.73
C ASP A 691 -21.09 22.44 -21.35
N GLY A 692 -22.01 21.52 -21.68
CA GLY A 692 -23.31 21.88 -22.23
C GLY A 692 -24.12 22.78 -21.29
N LEU A 693 -24.10 22.47 -19.99
CA LEU A 693 -24.80 23.26 -18.97
C LEU A 693 -24.17 24.64 -18.77
N ALA A 694 -22.85 24.70 -18.65
CA ALA A 694 -22.12 25.95 -18.47
C ALA A 694 -22.32 26.90 -19.67
N LEU A 695 -22.18 26.39 -20.91
CA LEU A 695 -22.41 27.18 -22.11
C LEU A 695 -23.84 27.76 -22.16
N GLN A 696 -24.85 26.93 -21.86
CA GLN A 696 -26.25 27.35 -21.83
C GLN A 696 -26.49 28.42 -20.75
N ALA A 697 -25.96 28.24 -19.54
CA ALA A 697 -26.10 29.21 -18.47
C ALA A 697 -25.44 30.55 -18.82
N THR A 698 -24.21 30.54 -19.36
CA THR A 698 -23.53 31.78 -19.80
C THR A 698 -24.34 32.54 -20.84
N GLU A 699 -24.87 31.85 -21.86
CA GLU A 699 -25.72 32.44 -22.90
C GLU A 699 -26.99 33.08 -22.32
N MET A 700 -27.67 32.37 -21.40
CA MET A 700 -28.86 32.87 -20.73
C MET A 700 -28.58 34.10 -19.87
N VAL A 701 -27.45 34.14 -19.14
CA VAL A 701 -27.10 35.28 -18.29
C VAL A 701 -26.86 36.55 -19.11
N PHE A 702 -26.08 36.45 -20.20
CA PHE A 702 -25.87 37.61 -21.08
C PHE A 702 -27.17 38.11 -21.72
N HIS A 703 -28.12 37.21 -22.01
CA HIS A 703 -29.38 37.59 -22.63
C HIS A 703 -30.39 38.19 -21.64
N TYR A 704 -30.55 37.60 -20.45
CA TYR A 704 -31.67 37.91 -19.55
C TYR A 704 -31.33 38.76 -18.33
N LEU A 705 -30.07 38.86 -17.88
CA LEU A 705 -29.76 39.50 -16.60
C LEU A 705 -30.17 40.98 -16.56
N GLN A 706 -29.90 41.75 -17.61
CA GLN A 706 -30.25 43.18 -17.63
C GLN A 706 -31.78 43.39 -17.59
N ALA A 707 -32.54 42.58 -18.32
CA ALA A 707 -34.00 42.65 -18.31
C ALA A 707 -34.56 42.23 -16.93
N SER A 708 -33.99 41.19 -16.31
CA SER A 708 -34.33 40.75 -14.95
C SER A 708 -34.10 41.84 -13.91
N TYR A 709 -32.94 42.53 -14.00
CA TYR A 709 -32.59 43.70 -13.18
C TYR A 709 -33.60 44.84 -13.34
N ASN A 710 -34.13 45.03 -14.55
CA ASN A 710 -35.17 46.02 -14.85
C ASN A 710 -36.59 45.59 -14.43
N GLY A 711 -36.76 44.38 -13.88
CA GLY A 711 -38.02 43.90 -13.33
C GLY A 711 -38.86 43.06 -14.29
N ASP A 712 -38.32 42.63 -15.43
CA ASP A 712 -39.03 41.73 -16.35
C ASP A 712 -39.20 40.33 -15.75
N ASN A 713 -40.44 39.84 -15.68
CA ASN A 713 -40.77 38.57 -15.02
C ASN A 713 -40.26 37.35 -15.79
N LEU A 714 -40.31 37.38 -17.12
CA LEU A 714 -39.78 36.29 -17.95
C LEU A 714 -38.26 36.18 -17.77
N ALA A 715 -37.56 37.30 -17.78
CA ALA A 715 -36.14 37.35 -17.55
C ALA A 715 -35.75 36.88 -16.14
N ARG A 716 -36.57 37.18 -15.12
CA ARG A 716 -36.38 36.64 -13.75
C ARG A 716 -36.49 35.12 -13.71
N GLU A 717 -37.49 34.56 -14.37
CA GLU A 717 -37.63 33.10 -14.53
C GLU A 717 -36.43 32.50 -15.26
N LYS A 718 -36.01 33.07 -16.40
CA LYS A 718 -34.86 32.55 -17.14
C LYS A 718 -33.56 32.66 -16.35
N MET A 719 -33.35 33.72 -15.58
CA MET A 719 -32.21 33.83 -14.67
C MET A 719 -32.27 32.80 -13.53
N HIS A 720 -33.47 32.47 -13.03
CA HIS A 720 -33.66 31.42 -12.04
C HIS A 720 -33.24 30.05 -12.58
N ASN A 721 -33.68 29.72 -13.79
CA ASN A 721 -33.25 28.51 -14.49
C ASN A 721 -31.75 28.52 -14.80
N ALA A 722 -31.18 29.65 -15.21
CA ALA A 722 -29.74 29.78 -15.47
C ALA A 722 -28.91 29.50 -14.21
N SER A 723 -29.37 29.96 -13.03
CA SER A 723 -28.73 29.66 -11.74
C SER A 723 -28.73 28.17 -11.43
N CYS A 724 -29.86 27.50 -11.59
CA CYS A 724 -29.96 26.04 -11.42
C CYS A 724 -29.05 25.29 -12.41
N ILE A 725 -29.02 25.70 -13.69
CA ILE A 725 -28.18 25.08 -14.73
C ILE A 725 -26.69 25.24 -14.40
N ALA A 726 -26.26 26.44 -13.99
CA ALA A 726 -24.89 26.68 -13.56
C ALA A 726 -24.56 25.83 -12.31
N GLY A 727 -25.49 25.73 -11.35
CA GLY A 727 -25.40 24.85 -10.18
C GLY A 727 -25.11 23.39 -10.52
N MET A 728 -25.86 22.84 -11.48
CA MET A 728 -25.65 21.48 -11.98
C MET A 728 -24.28 21.30 -12.64
N ALA A 729 -23.75 22.33 -13.30
CA ALA A 729 -22.43 22.32 -13.90
C ALA A 729 -21.33 22.33 -12.81
N PHE A 730 -21.31 23.33 -11.94
CA PHE A 730 -20.21 23.52 -11.00
C PHE A 730 -20.22 22.52 -9.84
N THR A 731 -21.36 21.91 -9.50
CA THR A 731 -21.36 20.81 -8.52
C THR A 731 -20.57 19.59 -8.99
N ASN A 732 -20.31 19.47 -10.31
CA ASN A 732 -19.56 18.36 -10.91
C ASN A 732 -18.20 18.80 -11.48
N ALA A 733 -18.06 20.05 -11.91
CA ALA A 733 -16.81 20.62 -12.41
C ALA A 733 -16.02 21.44 -11.37
N PHE A 734 -16.59 21.67 -10.18
CA PHE A 734 -16.07 22.63 -9.20
C PHE A 734 -15.95 24.06 -9.77
N LEU A 735 -15.49 24.97 -8.92
CA LEU A 735 -15.23 26.37 -9.25
C LEU A 735 -13.72 26.63 -9.22
N GLY A 736 -13.30 27.83 -9.62
CA GLY A 736 -11.90 28.16 -9.84
C GLY A 736 -11.36 29.24 -8.91
N LEU A 737 -10.30 29.90 -9.38
CA LEU A 737 -9.58 30.92 -8.62
C LEU A 737 -10.44 32.14 -8.30
N ASN A 738 -11.42 32.48 -9.16
CA ASN A 738 -12.29 33.63 -8.92
C ASN A 738 -13.07 33.45 -7.62
N HIS A 739 -13.71 32.30 -7.44
CA HIS A 739 -14.42 31.98 -6.21
C HIS A 739 -13.52 31.94 -5.00
N SER A 740 -12.34 31.31 -5.12
CA SER A 740 -11.35 31.28 -4.04
C SER A 740 -10.98 32.69 -3.55
N MET A 741 -10.75 33.61 -4.49
CA MET A 741 -10.44 35.00 -4.16
C MET A 741 -11.67 35.73 -3.59
N ALA A 742 -12.84 35.57 -4.22
CA ALA A 742 -14.07 36.23 -3.79
C ALA A 742 -14.51 35.79 -2.37
N HIS A 743 -14.34 34.52 -2.00
CA HIS A 743 -14.63 34.04 -0.64
C HIS A 743 -13.84 34.82 0.41
N LYS A 744 -12.55 35.04 0.18
CA LYS A 744 -11.68 35.68 1.18
C LYS A 744 -11.86 37.19 1.16
N LEU A 745 -12.00 37.79 -0.01
CA LEU A 745 -12.27 39.22 -0.16
C LEU A 745 -13.59 39.63 0.51
N GLY A 746 -14.67 38.90 0.22
CA GLY A 746 -15.99 39.19 0.80
C GLY A 746 -16.05 38.94 2.30
N GLY A 747 -15.34 37.92 2.79
CA GLY A 747 -15.25 37.62 4.23
C GLY A 747 -14.49 38.69 5.02
N GLU A 748 -13.41 39.26 4.45
CA GLU A 748 -12.58 40.26 5.13
C GLU A 748 -13.21 41.66 5.11
N PHE A 749 -13.76 42.10 3.97
CA PHE A 749 -14.24 43.47 3.79
C PHE A 749 -15.77 43.60 3.69
N HIS A 750 -16.51 42.55 4.02
CA HIS A 750 -17.98 42.53 3.97
C HIS A 750 -18.57 42.90 2.60
N ILE A 751 -17.84 42.61 1.51
CA ILE A 751 -18.36 42.76 0.15
C ILE A 751 -19.31 41.58 -0.14
N PRO A 752 -20.55 41.83 -0.63
CA PRO A 752 -21.45 40.75 -1.06
C PRO A 752 -20.79 39.81 -2.08
N HIS A 753 -20.98 38.50 -1.90
CA HIS A 753 -20.23 37.46 -2.64
C HIS A 753 -20.28 37.63 -4.17
N GLY A 754 -21.48 37.73 -4.74
CA GLY A 754 -21.65 37.92 -6.18
C GLY A 754 -21.01 39.21 -6.74
N ARG A 755 -20.92 40.26 -5.91
CA ARG A 755 -20.21 41.50 -6.26
C ARG A 755 -18.70 41.30 -6.27
N ALA A 756 -18.15 40.63 -5.27
CA ALA A 756 -16.73 40.27 -5.23
C ALA A 756 -16.36 39.41 -6.44
N ASN A 757 -17.19 38.41 -6.77
CA ASN A 757 -17.03 37.58 -7.96
C ASN A 757 -17.03 38.41 -9.25
N ALA A 758 -17.99 39.33 -9.40
CA ALA A 758 -18.08 40.19 -10.58
C ALA A 758 -16.84 41.08 -10.80
N ILE A 759 -16.31 41.69 -9.73
CA ILE A 759 -15.13 42.56 -9.81
C ILE A 759 -13.89 41.76 -10.25
N LEU A 760 -13.72 40.55 -9.71
CA LEU A 760 -12.54 39.72 -9.94
C LEU A 760 -12.56 39.02 -11.31
N LEU A 761 -13.74 38.68 -11.83
CA LEU A 761 -13.91 37.81 -13.00
C LEU A 761 -13.15 38.28 -14.25
N PRO A 762 -13.18 39.57 -14.66
CA PRO A 762 -12.41 40.04 -15.82
C PRO A 762 -10.89 39.77 -15.68
N TYR A 763 -10.34 39.90 -14.48
CA TYR A 763 -8.92 39.70 -14.20
C TYR A 763 -8.55 38.23 -14.18
N VAL A 764 -9.41 37.38 -13.61
CA VAL A 764 -9.20 35.92 -13.59
C VAL A 764 -9.35 35.32 -14.98
N ILE A 765 -10.29 35.80 -15.82
CA ILE A 765 -10.38 35.40 -17.23
C ILE A 765 -9.07 35.75 -17.96
N ALA A 766 -8.59 36.98 -17.80
CA ALA A 766 -7.34 37.41 -18.42
C ALA A 766 -6.15 36.54 -17.96
N TYR A 767 -6.03 36.28 -16.67
CA TYR A 767 -5.00 35.42 -16.11
C TYR A 767 -5.07 33.99 -16.63
N ASN A 768 -6.26 33.38 -16.58
CA ASN A 768 -6.47 32.01 -17.02
C ASN A 768 -6.35 31.84 -18.55
N ALA A 769 -6.43 32.92 -19.32
CA ALA A 769 -6.18 32.92 -20.76
C ALA A 769 -4.69 33.14 -21.12
N THR A 770 -3.80 33.29 -20.14
CA THR A 770 -2.35 33.30 -20.37
C THR A 770 -1.74 31.92 -20.22
N ARG A 771 -0.65 31.65 -20.95
CA ARG A 771 0.05 30.36 -20.85
C ARG A 771 0.49 30.11 -19.40
N PRO A 772 0.18 28.95 -18.80
CA PRO A 772 0.43 28.71 -17.38
C PRO A 772 1.91 28.79 -17.02
N SER A 773 2.23 29.50 -15.93
CA SER A 773 3.53 29.37 -15.25
C SER A 773 3.65 28.01 -14.53
N LYS A 774 2.50 27.44 -14.12
CA LYS A 774 2.40 26.15 -13.45
C LYS A 774 1.09 25.42 -13.81
N PHE A 775 1.17 24.10 -13.94
CA PHE A 775 0.05 23.23 -14.32
C PHE A 775 -0.61 22.57 -13.11
N ALA A 776 -1.92 22.39 -13.18
CA ALA A 776 -2.68 21.66 -12.17
C ALA A 776 -2.44 20.13 -12.29
N ALA A 777 -2.30 19.46 -11.15
CA ALA A 777 -2.09 18.01 -11.10
C ALA A 777 -3.43 17.25 -11.14
N PHE A 778 -4.04 17.15 -12.33
CA PHE A 778 -5.28 16.38 -12.53
C PHE A 778 -5.15 15.38 -13.67
N PRO A 779 -5.48 14.08 -13.50
CA PRO A 779 -5.21 13.06 -14.51
C PRO A 779 -5.83 13.31 -15.90
N LYS A 780 -6.96 14.03 -15.96
CA LYS A 780 -7.59 14.45 -17.23
C LYS A 780 -6.90 15.64 -17.90
N TYR A 781 -6.18 16.46 -17.14
CA TYR A 781 -5.41 17.58 -17.68
C TYR A 781 -4.32 17.05 -18.59
N LYS A 782 -4.56 17.07 -19.90
CA LYS A 782 -3.62 16.59 -20.92
C LYS A 782 -2.80 17.74 -21.49
N GLU A 783 -3.44 18.87 -21.74
CA GLU A 783 -2.89 20.06 -22.37
C GLU A 783 -3.66 21.29 -21.88
N TYR A 784 -3.03 22.46 -21.98
CA TYR A 784 -3.67 23.72 -21.62
C TYR A 784 -4.49 24.24 -22.81
N ILE A 785 -5.79 24.49 -22.58
CA ILE A 785 -6.78 24.93 -23.58
C ILE A 785 -7.73 26.00 -23.02
N ALA A 786 -7.39 26.64 -21.90
CA ALA A 786 -8.33 27.53 -21.21
C ALA A 786 -8.63 28.80 -22.04
N ASP A 787 -7.62 29.37 -22.68
CA ASP A 787 -7.74 30.46 -23.65
C ASP A 787 -8.71 30.15 -24.79
N GLU A 788 -8.55 28.98 -25.42
CA GLU A 788 -9.44 28.50 -26.49
C GLU A 788 -10.87 28.29 -25.98
N ARG A 789 -11.03 27.82 -24.74
CA ARG A 789 -12.33 27.65 -24.10
C ARG A 789 -13.00 29.01 -23.85
N TYR A 790 -12.28 30.00 -23.32
CA TYR A 790 -12.82 31.36 -23.18
C TYR A 790 -13.20 31.98 -24.53
N ALA A 791 -12.39 31.80 -25.59
CA ALA A 791 -12.73 32.25 -26.94
C ALA A 791 -14.02 31.59 -27.46
N LYS A 792 -14.19 30.28 -27.23
CA LYS A 792 -15.41 29.55 -27.60
C LYS A 792 -16.65 30.04 -26.85
N LEU A 793 -16.53 30.43 -25.58
CA LEU A 793 -17.61 31.10 -24.84
C LEU A 793 -18.01 32.41 -25.52
N ALA A 794 -17.03 33.23 -25.92
CA ALA A 794 -17.27 34.49 -26.60
C ALA A 794 -18.03 34.31 -27.93
N TRP A 795 -17.61 33.34 -28.75
CA TRP A 795 -18.30 32.99 -30.00
C TRP A 795 -19.72 32.48 -29.74
N ARG A 796 -19.88 31.59 -28.76
CA ARG A 796 -21.18 30.98 -28.45
C ARG A 796 -22.21 32.01 -28.01
N CYS A 797 -21.78 33.01 -27.23
CA CYS A 797 -22.67 34.05 -26.72
C CYS A 797 -22.88 35.19 -27.73
N GLY A 798 -22.36 35.10 -28.96
CA GLY A 798 -22.50 36.14 -29.98
C GLY A 798 -21.74 37.43 -29.66
N LEU A 799 -20.72 37.37 -28.79
CA LEU A 799 -19.93 38.54 -28.39
C LEU A 799 -18.88 38.93 -29.45
N CYS A 800 -18.52 37.97 -30.31
CA CYS A 800 -17.71 38.18 -31.50
C CYS A 800 -18.03 37.09 -32.55
N ASN A 801 -17.50 37.24 -33.77
CA ASN A 801 -17.70 36.27 -34.85
C ASN A 801 -17.01 34.94 -34.53
N VAL A 802 -17.65 33.83 -34.90
CA VAL A 802 -17.03 32.49 -34.79
C VAL A 802 -15.71 32.48 -35.58
N GLY A 803 -14.62 32.05 -34.93
CA GLY A 803 -13.29 32.00 -35.52
C GLY A 803 -12.46 33.28 -35.38
N THR A 804 -12.96 34.31 -34.68
CA THR A 804 -12.12 35.44 -34.23
C THR A 804 -10.92 34.92 -33.44
N GLU A 805 -9.73 35.50 -33.66
CA GLU A 805 -8.48 35.14 -32.99
C GLU A 805 -8.62 35.06 -31.45
N THR A 806 -8.01 34.05 -30.84
CA THR A 806 -8.27 33.64 -29.44
C THR A 806 -8.16 34.79 -28.46
N GLN A 807 -7.07 35.57 -28.49
CA GLN A 807 -6.88 36.67 -27.54
C GLN A 807 -7.92 37.78 -27.77
N THR A 808 -8.24 38.09 -29.02
CA THR A 808 -9.30 39.05 -29.36
C THR A 808 -10.67 38.58 -28.84
N ALA A 809 -11.00 37.30 -29.01
CA ALA A 809 -12.26 36.73 -28.50
C ALA A 809 -12.34 36.72 -26.97
N VAL A 810 -11.24 36.39 -26.29
CA VAL A 810 -11.12 36.51 -24.82
C VAL A 810 -11.36 37.95 -24.37
N ASN A 811 -10.77 38.93 -25.05
CA ASN A 811 -10.97 40.35 -24.74
C ASN A 811 -12.44 40.77 -24.91
N SER A 812 -13.13 40.29 -25.96
CA SER A 812 -14.57 40.54 -26.14
C SER A 812 -15.41 39.97 -24.99
N LEU A 813 -15.04 38.81 -24.44
CA LEU A 813 -15.70 38.24 -23.26
C LEU A 813 -15.48 39.11 -22.01
N ILE A 814 -14.24 39.54 -21.75
CA ILE A 814 -13.88 40.44 -20.63
C ILE A 814 -14.67 41.75 -20.74
N GLU A 815 -14.74 42.35 -21.93
CA GLU A 815 -15.51 43.57 -22.18
C GLU A 815 -17.01 43.36 -21.96
N ALA A 816 -17.57 42.24 -22.41
CA ALA A 816 -18.98 41.92 -22.19
C ALA A 816 -19.32 41.79 -20.70
N VAL A 817 -18.45 41.16 -19.90
CA VAL A 817 -18.60 41.10 -18.43
C VAL A 817 -18.61 42.51 -17.84
N ARG A 818 -17.65 43.36 -18.21
CA ARG A 818 -17.57 44.75 -17.74
C ARG A 818 -18.79 45.58 -18.15
N ASN A 819 -19.31 45.38 -19.36
CA ASN A 819 -20.50 46.06 -19.85
C ASN A 819 -21.76 45.61 -19.09
N LEU A 820 -21.87 44.33 -18.76
CA LEU A 820 -22.98 43.79 -17.97
C LEU A 820 -22.95 44.33 -16.52
N MET A 821 -21.76 44.45 -15.92
CA MET A 821 -21.58 45.11 -14.62
C MET A 821 -22.07 46.56 -14.65
N LYS A 822 -21.68 47.34 -15.68
CA LYS A 822 -22.15 48.72 -15.86
C LYS A 822 -23.66 48.79 -16.06
N ALA A 823 -24.22 47.89 -16.86
CA ALA A 823 -25.66 47.84 -17.15
C ALA A 823 -26.53 47.47 -15.93
N THR A 824 -25.92 46.97 -14.86
CA THR A 824 -26.58 46.56 -13.61
C THR A 824 -26.09 47.36 -12.40
N ASP A 825 -25.49 48.54 -12.65
CA ASP A 825 -25.02 49.49 -11.64
C ASP A 825 -24.11 48.84 -10.59
N ARG A 826 -23.11 48.06 -11.02
CA ARG A 826 -22.09 47.45 -10.14
C ARG A 826 -20.78 48.22 -10.13
N PRO A 827 -20.05 48.25 -8.99
CA PRO A 827 -18.71 48.81 -8.92
C PRO A 827 -17.73 48.03 -9.83
N MET A 828 -16.75 48.73 -10.39
CA MET A 828 -15.80 48.14 -11.35
C MET A 828 -14.50 47.66 -10.69
N THR A 829 -14.16 48.20 -9.52
CA THR A 829 -12.95 47.87 -8.77
C THR A 829 -13.24 47.58 -7.30
N ILE A 830 -12.28 46.97 -6.59
CA ILE A 830 -12.38 46.77 -5.14
C ILE A 830 -12.41 48.15 -4.43
N ARG A 831 -11.66 49.13 -4.94
CA ARG A 831 -11.65 50.51 -4.43
C ARG A 831 -13.02 51.17 -4.51
N ASP A 832 -13.79 50.94 -5.58
CA ASP A 832 -15.15 51.48 -5.75
C ASP A 832 -16.15 50.94 -4.70
N CYS A 833 -15.79 49.90 -3.95
CA CYS A 833 -16.58 49.38 -2.82
C CYS A 833 -16.37 50.17 -1.53
N GLY A 834 -15.50 51.20 -1.53
CA GLY A 834 -15.25 52.07 -0.37
C GLY A 834 -14.14 51.60 0.57
N ILE A 835 -13.31 50.64 0.15
CA ILE A 835 -12.17 50.15 0.95
C ILE A 835 -10.96 51.06 0.73
N SER A 836 -10.30 51.45 1.82
CA SER A 836 -9.11 52.29 1.76
C SER A 836 -7.86 51.52 1.30
N GLU A 837 -6.91 52.22 0.69
CA GLU A 837 -5.70 51.58 0.16
C GLU A 837 -4.80 51.02 1.24
N GLU A 838 -4.68 51.73 2.36
CA GLU A 838 -3.94 51.28 3.54
C GLU A 838 -4.52 49.99 4.10
N GLU A 839 -5.84 49.94 4.27
CA GLU A 839 -6.55 48.77 4.79
C GLU A 839 -6.41 47.56 3.85
N PHE A 840 -6.52 47.77 2.55
CA PHE A 840 -6.38 46.70 1.55
C PHE A 840 -4.95 46.15 1.50
N LEU A 841 -3.94 47.01 1.42
CA LEU A 841 -2.53 46.61 1.35
C LEU A 841 -2.08 45.88 2.63
N ALA A 842 -2.65 46.22 3.79
CA ALA A 842 -2.38 45.52 5.04
C ALA A 842 -2.85 44.05 5.04
N LYS A 843 -3.81 43.69 4.19
CA LYS A 843 -4.47 42.37 4.18
C LYS A 843 -4.20 41.52 2.95
N VAL A 844 -3.77 42.12 1.84
CA VAL A 844 -3.64 41.44 0.54
C VAL A 844 -2.73 40.20 0.57
N ASP A 845 -1.66 40.22 1.38
CA ASP A 845 -0.76 39.07 1.56
C ASP A 845 -1.51 37.89 2.19
N GLU A 846 -2.18 38.12 3.32
CA GLU A 846 -2.96 37.09 4.02
C GLU A 846 -4.12 36.58 3.16
N LEU A 847 -4.81 37.47 2.45
CA LEU A 847 -5.88 37.11 1.51
C LEU A 847 -5.38 36.18 0.40
N SER A 848 -4.16 36.38 -0.07
CA SER A 848 -3.57 35.56 -1.14
C SER A 848 -3.26 34.15 -0.65
N TYR A 849 -2.72 34.01 0.55
CA TYR A 849 -2.54 32.69 1.18
C TYR A 849 -3.88 32.00 1.42
N LYS A 850 -4.86 32.70 2.01
CA LYS A 850 -6.19 32.16 2.27
C LYS A 850 -6.92 31.74 0.98
N ALA A 851 -6.76 32.49 -0.12
CA ALA A 851 -7.35 32.16 -1.40
C ALA A 851 -6.68 30.93 -2.03
N PHE A 852 -5.34 30.85 -1.99
CA PHE A 852 -4.63 29.65 -2.42
C PHE A 852 -5.05 28.40 -1.64
N GLU A 853 -5.31 28.58 -0.35
CA GLU A 853 -5.79 27.56 0.56
C GLU A 853 -7.24 27.09 0.31
N ASP A 854 -8.02 27.83 -0.47
CA ASP A 854 -9.42 27.48 -0.74
C ASP A 854 -9.56 26.25 -1.65
N GLN A 855 -10.60 25.44 -1.44
CA GLN A 855 -10.82 24.18 -2.14
C GLN A 855 -11.03 24.39 -3.65
N CYS A 856 -11.61 25.52 -4.05
CA CYS A 856 -11.86 25.85 -5.46
C CYS A 856 -10.57 26.05 -6.28
N THR A 857 -9.48 26.50 -5.64
CA THR A 857 -8.20 26.80 -6.33
C THR A 857 -7.65 25.58 -7.08
N THR A 858 -7.87 24.38 -6.53
CA THR A 858 -7.37 23.13 -7.10
C THR A 858 -7.97 22.77 -8.46
N ALA A 859 -9.15 23.31 -8.79
CA ALA A 859 -9.84 23.04 -10.05
C ALA A 859 -9.58 24.12 -11.14
N ASN A 860 -8.85 25.19 -10.81
CA ASN A 860 -8.55 26.27 -11.75
C ASN A 860 -7.64 25.79 -12.90
N PRO A 861 -7.87 26.19 -14.17
CA PRO A 861 -7.09 25.75 -15.33
C PRO A 861 -5.60 26.15 -15.28
N VAL A 862 -5.29 27.26 -14.63
CA VAL A 862 -3.90 27.68 -14.36
C VAL A 862 -3.66 27.46 -12.88
N TYR A 863 -2.64 26.69 -12.50
CA TYR A 863 -2.38 26.49 -11.07
C TYR A 863 -1.68 27.72 -10.50
N PRO A 864 -2.33 28.50 -9.62
CA PRO A 864 -1.81 29.81 -9.30
C PRO A 864 -0.73 29.77 -8.22
N LEU A 865 0.26 30.65 -8.35
CA LEU A 865 1.20 30.96 -7.28
C LEU A 865 0.60 32.04 -6.37
N VAL A 866 0.90 32.00 -5.06
CA VAL A 866 0.42 33.02 -4.10
C VAL A 866 0.79 34.44 -4.53
N SER A 867 1.97 34.63 -5.12
CA SER A 867 2.41 35.91 -5.68
C SER A 867 1.54 36.40 -6.84
N GLU A 868 1.06 35.50 -7.69
CA GLU A 868 0.17 35.83 -8.82
C GLU A 868 -1.23 36.15 -8.32
N ILE A 869 -1.72 35.45 -7.29
CA ILE A 869 -2.99 35.79 -6.62
C ILE A 869 -2.93 37.20 -6.02
N LYS A 870 -1.82 37.53 -5.35
CA LYS A 870 -1.58 38.90 -4.83
C LYS A 870 -1.62 39.93 -5.95
N GLU A 871 -0.97 39.65 -7.08
CA GLU A 871 -0.97 40.54 -8.24
C GLU A 871 -2.38 40.74 -8.80
N LEU A 872 -3.20 39.69 -8.87
CA LEU A 872 -4.59 39.79 -9.33
C LEU A 872 -5.44 40.65 -8.39
N TYR A 873 -5.27 40.49 -7.07
CA TYR A 873 -5.92 41.38 -6.10
C TYR A 873 -5.52 42.84 -6.30
N LEU A 874 -4.23 43.13 -6.49
CA LEU A 874 -3.74 44.49 -6.74
C LEU A 874 -4.34 45.06 -8.05
N LYS A 875 -4.35 44.29 -9.14
CA LYS A 875 -4.97 44.70 -10.41
C LYS A 875 -6.45 45.02 -10.25
N ALA A 876 -7.20 44.17 -9.56
CA ALA A 876 -8.62 44.37 -9.27
C ALA A 876 -8.90 45.55 -8.33
N TYR A 877 -7.96 45.89 -7.45
CA TYR A 877 -8.08 47.07 -6.58
C TYR A 877 -7.88 48.38 -7.34
N TYR A 878 -6.84 48.46 -8.18
CA TYR A 878 -6.50 49.69 -8.91
C TYR A 878 -7.27 49.88 -10.23
N GLY A 879 -7.82 48.81 -10.82
CA GLY A 879 -8.49 48.88 -12.11
C GLY A 879 -7.57 48.72 -13.33
N ASN A 880 -6.37 48.15 -13.14
CA ASN A 880 -5.28 48.11 -14.14
C ASN A 880 -5.35 46.95 -15.13
#